data_AF-A0A850DZY6-F1
#
_entry.id   AF-A0A850DZY6-F1
#
_cell.length_a   1.000
_cell.length_b   1.000
_cell.length_c   1.000
_cell.angle_alpha   90.00
_cell.angle_beta   90.00
_cell.angle_gamma   90.00
#
_symmetry.space_group_name_H-M   'P 1'
#
loop_
_entity.id
_entity.type
_entity.pdbx_description
1 polymer ?
#
loop_
_entity_poly.entity_id
_entity_poly.type
_entity_poly.pdbx_seq_one_letter_code
_entity_poly.pdbx_strand_id
1 'polypeptide(L)'
;MHPVRGVLAKAVALLVVLGTLLLGGALPAAAVTANPAAATPAATPAAATPAAASDRGALPASDRAWFGPDLDWGDDGPDGYAGRLGAVPSMYGVEIEYPFDRSARKEFLRATRAAAAQGAVLVVSLEPSQSLGSLTRADAETANRLFEEVHRQYDTRVLVRFAPQMNGTWVRWGQQPTAFVDAFRTLARVVHAGDSSAAMVWSPSYGAGYPFGESAGRLQDLSATDVSKLDTNGDGQLTAADDPYAPYWPGASSVDWVGLSMFSFGKGKATEAAGREVPLTTNEVPAAGEVQARFDETWGYQQPQTEGTFTQRFAVDQDRPMLLDTGALYDHSLEGAAELPVKQEWWRQVIAAVQQHPEVRGVTFLETNRREPEAGNRVADWRDTAVPGIAGSFRTDLQDADHFVFGPVTERITPQDGAAAISQEYETGGDQMAWIVWLAAGLAAVFLLSGLVGRLLPSWRYPDDGKPGRDLRLDLFRGFIILAVVITHIEIGGPYSYITLHATGAITGAEMFVFLSGMVLGMTYPFAIKKFGEWVAAVGAWKRARKQYLVTLGVILVVFAMSFIPFLNTDAITTFTDRGTGTGGVGAEGRVYDLYPNAMQLLAYPPPWYAIRQFLLLEMGPWPFNIMGLFVVLSLFIPLFMWVIRRGFWWALLVVSWAVYVFQALNPDFRPLNSQFEAVFPLLTWQVVFTHGLVLGYYRRQVIGALTGRLGKVLIGVGITGYALFLVYVWAGNQFGFTPTPFPATMYDQLYNTAYQRVDLQWGRLVDIAFFAIVSYAILTVFWKPIAAVLGWLWIPIGQASLYVFVWQVFFALAIASIPGVDWFNGWIGFAAHTALILLVWYMIRKKFLFSVIPR
;
A
#
# COMPACT_ATOMS: atom_id res chain seq x y z
N MET A 1 61.88 -12.74 15.53
CA MET A 1 60.63 -13.19 16.19
C MET A 1 59.50 -12.14 16.24
N HIS A 2 59.67 -10.89 15.77
CA HIS A 2 58.61 -9.87 15.75
C HIS A 2 57.47 -10.02 14.70
N PRO A 3 57.64 -10.61 13.49
CA PRO A 3 56.56 -10.65 12.50
C PRO A 3 55.47 -11.70 12.83
N VAL A 4 55.81 -12.76 13.56
CA VAL A 4 54.88 -13.84 13.92
C VAL A 4 53.83 -13.37 14.94
N ARG A 5 54.20 -12.47 15.87
CA ARG A 5 53.26 -11.86 16.83
C ARG A 5 52.22 -10.96 16.15
N GLY A 6 52.59 -10.30 15.04
CA GLY A 6 51.67 -9.46 14.27
C GLY A 6 50.63 -10.27 13.47
N VAL A 7 51.04 -11.42 12.92
CA VAL A 7 50.15 -12.33 12.18
C VAL A 7 49.23 -13.09 13.14
N LEU A 8 49.75 -13.58 14.27
CA LEU A 8 48.94 -14.26 15.29
C LEU A 8 47.93 -13.30 15.93
N ALA A 9 48.31 -12.05 16.21
CA ALA A 9 47.38 -11.04 16.71
C ALA A 9 46.30 -10.68 15.67
N LYS A 10 46.63 -10.64 14.38
CA LYS A 10 45.66 -10.45 13.29
C LYS A 10 44.75 -11.66 13.11
N ALA A 11 45.26 -12.88 13.27
CA ALA A 11 44.48 -14.11 13.19
C ALA A 11 43.54 -14.27 14.40
N VAL A 12 44.00 -13.96 15.62
CA VAL A 12 43.16 -13.94 16.83
C VAL A 12 42.15 -12.80 16.76
N ALA A 13 42.52 -11.62 16.27
CA ALA A 13 41.58 -10.54 15.99
C ALA A 13 40.52 -10.94 14.97
N LEU A 14 40.92 -11.59 13.88
CA LEU A 14 40.03 -12.10 12.84
C LEU A 14 39.14 -13.22 13.40
N LEU A 15 39.65 -14.11 14.25
CA LEU A 15 38.89 -15.18 14.92
C LEU A 15 37.98 -14.67 16.04
N VAL A 16 38.32 -13.57 16.70
CA VAL A 16 37.43 -12.90 17.66
C VAL A 16 36.36 -12.14 16.91
N VAL A 17 36.68 -11.45 15.80
CA VAL A 17 35.73 -10.76 14.92
C VAL A 17 34.80 -11.77 14.24
N LEU A 18 35.35 -12.82 13.63
CA LEU A 18 34.62 -13.98 13.10
C LEU A 18 33.88 -14.68 14.22
N GLY A 19 34.43 -14.83 15.43
CA GLY A 19 33.74 -15.41 16.58
C GLY A 19 32.52 -14.58 17.00
N THR A 20 32.65 -13.26 17.11
CA THR A 20 31.53 -12.35 17.36
C THR A 20 30.52 -12.27 16.22
N LEU A 21 30.93 -12.53 14.98
CA LEU A 21 30.05 -12.50 13.79
C LEU A 21 29.45 -13.89 13.44
N LEU A 22 30.14 -14.99 13.76
CA LEU A 22 29.77 -16.38 13.47
C LEU A 22 29.09 -17.09 14.65
N LEU A 23 29.25 -16.61 15.90
CA LEU A 23 28.42 -17.09 17.02
C LEU A 23 26.93 -16.74 16.83
N GLY A 24 26.59 -15.87 15.86
CA GLY A 24 25.24 -15.66 15.36
C GLY A 24 24.87 -16.45 14.10
N GLY A 25 25.67 -17.42 13.65
CA GLY A 25 25.41 -18.14 12.39
C GLY A 25 25.78 -19.62 12.32
N ALA A 26 26.51 -20.19 13.29
CA ALA A 26 27.03 -21.56 13.17
C ALA A 26 26.52 -22.58 14.20
N LEU A 27 25.56 -22.24 15.06
CA LEU A 27 24.99 -23.17 16.05
C LEU A 27 23.46 -22.92 16.13
N PRO A 28 22.56 -23.84 15.73
CA PRO A 28 22.71 -25.29 15.52
C PRO A 28 22.17 -25.80 14.16
N ALA A 29 23.05 -26.07 13.19
CA ALA A 29 22.69 -26.91 12.03
C ALA A 29 22.65 -28.41 12.37
N ALA A 30 23.00 -28.81 13.61
CA ALA A 30 23.19 -30.19 14.02
C ALA A 30 22.16 -30.73 15.02
N ALA A 31 21.07 -30.00 15.31
CA ALA A 31 20.03 -30.45 16.24
C ALA A 31 18.73 -30.91 15.55
N VAL A 32 18.68 -30.97 14.21
CA VAL A 32 17.50 -31.43 13.47
C VAL A 32 17.67 -32.90 13.09
N THR A 33 17.38 -33.77 14.04
CA THR A 33 16.76 -35.08 13.75
C THR A 33 15.40 -35.09 14.43
N ALA A 34 14.38 -34.59 13.71
CA ALA A 34 13.00 -34.73 14.15
C ALA A 34 12.60 -36.21 14.01
N ASN A 35 12.22 -36.82 15.12
CA ASN A 35 11.64 -38.16 15.20
C ASN A 35 10.15 -38.05 14.80
N PRO A 36 9.64 -38.77 13.78
CA PRO A 36 8.29 -38.58 13.26
C PRO A 36 7.24 -39.39 14.04
N ALA A 37 7.25 -39.31 15.38
CA ALA A 37 6.35 -40.11 16.21
C ALA A 37 6.02 -39.42 17.54
N ALA A 38 5.13 -38.44 17.51
CA ALA A 38 4.20 -38.09 18.60
C ALA A 38 3.33 -36.88 18.20
N ALA A 39 2.55 -37.03 17.12
CA ALA A 39 1.40 -36.15 16.92
C ALA A 39 0.30 -36.60 17.88
N THR A 40 0.21 -35.94 19.03
CA THR A 40 -0.95 -36.06 19.93
C THR A 40 -1.84 -34.85 19.64
N PRO A 41 -3.14 -35.02 19.38
CA PRO A 41 -3.99 -33.92 18.94
C PRO A 41 -4.22 -32.96 20.11
N ALA A 42 -3.57 -31.80 20.06
CA ALA A 42 -3.91 -30.70 20.95
C ALA A 42 -5.30 -30.20 20.57
N ALA A 43 -6.21 -30.24 21.54
CA ALA A 43 -7.60 -29.87 21.42
C ALA A 43 -7.75 -28.46 20.84
N THR A 44 -8.45 -28.40 19.71
CA THR A 44 -8.99 -27.19 19.09
C THR A 44 -9.83 -26.45 20.15
N PRO A 45 -9.52 -25.20 20.52
CA PRO A 45 -10.53 -24.36 21.15
C PRO A 45 -11.64 -24.20 20.12
N ALA A 46 -12.86 -24.57 20.50
CA ALA A 46 -14.03 -24.56 19.66
C ALA A 46 -14.04 -23.33 18.75
N ALA A 47 -13.90 -23.59 17.44
CA ALA A 47 -14.13 -22.61 16.41
C ALA A 47 -15.48 -21.96 16.74
N ALA A 48 -15.46 -20.66 16.99
CA ALA A 48 -16.65 -19.86 16.84
C ALA A 48 -17.20 -20.23 15.47
N THR A 49 -18.42 -20.77 15.47
CA THR A 49 -19.17 -21.15 14.28
C THR A 49 -18.91 -20.08 13.22
N PRO A 50 -18.48 -20.43 12.00
CA PRO A 50 -18.36 -19.41 10.96
C PRO A 50 -19.75 -18.79 10.86
N ALA A 51 -19.85 -17.53 11.29
CA ALA A 51 -20.98 -16.71 10.93
C ALA A 51 -21.11 -16.90 9.42
N ALA A 52 -22.28 -17.35 8.99
CA ALA A 52 -22.61 -17.69 7.61
C ALA A 52 -21.82 -16.79 6.65
N ALA A 53 -21.14 -17.39 5.66
CA ALA A 53 -20.55 -16.66 4.54
C ALA A 53 -21.61 -15.65 4.08
N SER A 54 -21.43 -14.40 4.50
CA SER A 54 -22.47 -13.39 4.37
C SER A 54 -22.52 -13.03 2.91
N ASP A 55 -23.74 -12.88 2.40
CA ASP A 55 -24.23 -12.37 1.10
C ASP A 55 -23.57 -11.06 0.58
N ARG A 56 -22.35 -10.73 0.98
CA ARG A 56 -21.63 -9.51 0.65
C ARG A 56 -20.92 -9.73 -0.68
N GLY A 57 -21.18 -8.82 -1.63
CA GLY A 57 -20.93 -9.01 -3.06
C GLY A 57 -22.14 -9.54 -3.84
N ALA A 58 -23.21 -10.00 -3.18
CA ALA A 58 -24.46 -10.35 -3.88
C ALA A 58 -25.08 -9.11 -4.56
N LEU A 59 -25.90 -9.35 -5.58
CA LEU A 59 -26.74 -8.32 -6.20
C LEU A 59 -27.46 -7.52 -5.10
N PRO A 60 -27.72 -6.21 -5.31
CA PRO A 60 -28.57 -5.47 -4.38
C PRO A 60 -29.93 -6.15 -4.24
N ALA A 61 -30.59 -5.96 -3.09
CA ALA A 61 -31.92 -6.51 -2.81
C ALA A 61 -32.91 -6.22 -3.93
N SER A 62 -33.95 -7.05 -4.07
CA SER A 62 -34.77 -7.11 -5.29
C SER A 62 -35.54 -5.81 -5.66
N ASP A 63 -35.49 -4.83 -4.79
CA ASP A 63 -36.14 -3.52 -4.84
C ASP A 63 -35.13 -2.37 -4.61
N ARG A 64 -33.84 -2.60 -4.84
CA ARG A 64 -32.77 -1.62 -4.64
C ARG A 64 -31.79 -1.63 -5.81
N ALA A 65 -31.17 -0.48 -6.06
CA ALA A 65 -30.15 -0.32 -7.09
C ALA A 65 -28.83 0.16 -6.50
N TRP A 66 -27.71 -0.41 -6.95
CA TRP A 66 -26.39 0.17 -6.72
C TRP A 66 -26.26 1.51 -7.45
N PHE A 67 -25.52 2.42 -6.84
CA PHE A 67 -25.24 3.75 -7.36
C PHE A 67 -23.74 3.97 -7.49
N GLY A 68 -23.32 4.54 -8.62
CA GLY A 68 -21.92 4.89 -8.83
C GLY A 68 -21.69 5.93 -9.90
N PRO A 69 -20.56 6.65 -9.86
CA PRO A 69 -20.11 7.46 -10.97
C PRO A 69 -19.30 6.64 -11.99
N ASP A 70 -19.36 7.00 -13.26
CA ASP A 70 -18.35 6.67 -14.27
C ASP A 70 -17.34 7.83 -14.33
N LEU A 71 -16.19 7.65 -13.68
CA LEU A 71 -15.23 8.73 -13.43
C LEU A 71 -14.22 8.88 -14.56
N ASP A 72 -13.75 10.10 -14.78
CA ASP A 72 -12.43 10.31 -15.36
C ASP A 72 -11.36 10.05 -14.29
N TRP A 73 -10.75 8.86 -14.30
CA TRP A 73 -9.72 8.46 -13.34
C TRP A 73 -8.38 9.20 -13.51
N GLY A 74 -8.21 9.97 -14.59
CA GLY A 74 -7.09 10.87 -14.78
C GLY A 74 -7.23 12.14 -13.94
N ASP A 75 -8.44 12.69 -13.91
CA ASP A 75 -8.76 13.98 -13.28
C ASP A 75 -9.38 13.84 -11.88
N ASP A 76 -9.97 12.69 -11.54
CA ASP A 76 -10.65 12.45 -10.27
C ASP A 76 -10.32 11.06 -9.67
N GLY A 77 -10.90 10.76 -8.50
CA GLY A 77 -10.84 9.43 -7.92
C GLY A 77 -11.91 9.22 -6.85
N PRO A 78 -12.04 7.99 -6.32
CA PRO A 78 -13.09 7.64 -5.37
C PRO A 78 -13.21 8.60 -4.17
N ASP A 79 -12.10 8.97 -3.54
CA ASP A 79 -12.11 9.86 -2.37
C ASP A 79 -12.53 11.30 -2.72
N GLY A 80 -12.19 11.75 -3.94
CA GLY A 80 -12.58 13.05 -4.47
C GLY A 80 -14.08 13.12 -4.69
N TYR A 81 -14.63 12.13 -5.41
CA TYR A 81 -16.06 12.01 -5.64
C TYR A 81 -16.85 11.89 -4.34
N ALA A 82 -16.47 10.94 -3.46
CA ALA A 82 -17.16 10.72 -2.19
C ALA A 82 -17.11 11.96 -1.28
N GLY A 83 -16.01 12.72 -1.31
CA GLY A 83 -15.89 13.99 -0.62
C GLY A 83 -16.82 15.09 -1.14
N ARG A 84 -16.99 15.19 -2.47
CA ARG A 84 -17.89 16.19 -3.10
C ARG A 84 -19.36 15.84 -2.93
N LEU A 85 -19.72 14.58 -3.18
CA LEU A 85 -21.08 14.08 -2.95
C LEU A 85 -21.43 14.10 -1.46
N GLY A 86 -20.46 13.78 -0.60
CA GLY A 86 -20.64 13.58 0.83
C GLY A 86 -21.33 12.26 1.17
N ALA A 87 -21.17 11.25 0.31
CA ALA A 87 -21.60 9.86 0.47
C ALA A 87 -20.65 8.95 -0.33
N VAL A 88 -20.49 7.70 0.11
CA VAL A 88 -19.64 6.70 -0.56
C VAL A 88 -20.49 5.93 -1.57
N PRO A 89 -20.16 5.92 -2.87
CA PRO A 89 -20.80 5.08 -3.87
C PRO A 89 -20.67 3.58 -3.59
N SER A 90 -21.61 2.78 -4.07
CA SER A 90 -21.49 1.31 -4.03
C SER A 90 -20.66 0.76 -5.20
N MET A 91 -20.53 1.53 -6.28
CA MET A 91 -19.74 1.13 -7.44
C MET A 91 -19.03 2.31 -8.11
N TYR A 92 -18.02 1.99 -8.92
CA TYR A 92 -17.28 2.95 -9.73
C TYR A 92 -17.07 2.41 -11.15
N GLY A 93 -17.44 3.21 -12.15
CA GLY A 93 -17.12 2.97 -13.56
C GLY A 93 -15.68 3.34 -13.86
N VAL A 94 -15.01 2.51 -14.67
CA VAL A 94 -13.66 2.75 -15.20
C VAL A 94 -13.57 2.25 -16.64
N GLU A 95 -12.97 3.05 -17.51
CA GLU A 95 -12.64 2.67 -18.89
C GLU A 95 -11.22 2.12 -18.96
N ILE A 96 -11.05 0.95 -19.59
CA ILE A 96 -9.76 0.24 -19.68
C ILE A 96 -9.58 -0.26 -21.11
N GLU A 97 -8.43 0.05 -21.72
CA GLU A 97 -8.08 -0.49 -23.04
C GLU A 97 -7.98 -2.02 -23.02
N TYR A 98 -8.47 -2.67 -24.09
CA TYR A 98 -8.45 -4.11 -24.27
C TYR A 98 -7.92 -4.52 -25.66
N PRO A 99 -7.00 -5.50 -25.79
CA PRO A 99 -6.44 -6.37 -24.74
C PRO A 99 -5.58 -5.64 -23.70
N PHE A 100 -5.43 -6.26 -22.52
CA PHE A 100 -4.61 -5.72 -21.44
C PHE A 100 -3.13 -5.66 -21.83
N ASP A 101 -2.65 -4.45 -22.09
CA ASP A 101 -1.23 -4.16 -22.13
C ASP A 101 -0.70 -3.84 -20.72
N ARG A 102 0.55 -3.40 -20.63
CA ARG A 102 1.17 -3.05 -19.34
C ARG A 102 0.50 -1.84 -18.68
N SER A 103 0.03 -0.86 -19.46
CA SER A 103 -0.60 0.36 -18.96
C SER A 103 -2.01 0.06 -18.44
N ALA A 104 -2.83 -0.60 -19.26
CA ALA A 104 -4.18 -1.03 -18.92
C ALA A 104 -4.20 -1.91 -17.67
N ARG A 105 -3.23 -2.83 -17.53
CA ARG A 105 -3.10 -3.65 -16.32
C ARG A 105 -2.84 -2.80 -15.08
N LYS A 106 -1.91 -1.83 -15.17
CA LYS A 106 -1.57 -0.94 -14.05
C LYS A 106 -2.78 -0.10 -13.63
N GLU A 107 -3.52 0.42 -14.60
CA GLU A 107 -4.71 1.22 -14.37
C GLU A 107 -5.83 0.41 -13.71
N PHE A 108 -6.13 -0.78 -14.23
CA PHE A 108 -7.14 -1.67 -13.64
C PHE A 108 -6.82 -2.03 -12.19
N LEU A 109 -5.56 -2.42 -11.90
CA LEU A 109 -5.15 -2.76 -10.54
C LEU A 109 -5.18 -1.54 -9.59
N ARG A 110 -4.85 -0.34 -10.10
CA ARG A 110 -4.97 0.92 -9.34
C ARG A 110 -6.43 1.25 -9.03
N ALA A 111 -7.31 1.18 -10.02
CA ALA A 111 -8.74 1.43 -9.86
C ALA A 111 -9.36 0.45 -8.85
N THR A 112 -8.96 -0.82 -8.92
CA THR A 112 -9.43 -1.86 -8.01
C THR A 112 -9.05 -1.57 -6.56
N ARG A 113 -7.78 -1.22 -6.29
CA ARG A 113 -7.33 -0.85 -4.94
C ARG A 113 -8.08 0.37 -4.39
N ALA A 114 -8.29 1.38 -5.23
CA ALA A 114 -9.01 2.58 -4.82
C ALA A 114 -10.51 2.32 -4.54
N ALA A 115 -11.16 1.48 -5.35
CA ALA A 115 -12.55 1.05 -5.10
C ALA A 115 -12.65 0.16 -3.84
N ALA A 116 -11.71 -0.77 -3.64
CA ALA A 116 -11.63 -1.63 -2.46
C ALA A 116 -11.44 -0.83 -1.16
N ALA A 117 -10.71 0.29 -1.19
CA ALA A 117 -10.58 1.19 -0.03
C ALA A 117 -11.92 1.78 0.44
N GLN A 118 -12.89 1.88 -0.47
CA GLN A 118 -14.25 2.33 -0.15
C GLN A 118 -15.26 1.18 -0.01
N GLY A 119 -14.85 -0.05 -0.29
CA GLY A 119 -15.73 -1.22 -0.30
C GLY A 119 -16.73 -1.16 -1.45
N ALA A 120 -16.29 -0.70 -2.62
CA ALA A 120 -17.11 -0.55 -3.82
C ALA A 120 -16.77 -1.59 -4.89
N VAL A 121 -17.75 -1.93 -5.72
CA VAL A 121 -17.62 -2.80 -6.90
C VAL A 121 -17.13 -1.99 -8.10
N LEU A 122 -16.31 -2.59 -8.97
CA LEU A 122 -15.92 -1.94 -10.23
C LEU A 122 -16.84 -2.34 -11.38
N VAL A 123 -17.27 -1.36 -12.16
CA VAL A 123 -17.82 -1.52 -13.50
C VAL A 123 -16.69 -1.23 -14.49
N VAL A 124 -16.11 -2.28 -15.07
CA VAL A 124 -14.97 -2.16 -15.98
C VAL A 124 -15.46 -2.18 -17.42
N SER A 125 -15.33 -1.04 -18.08
CA SER A 125 -15.59 -0.89 -19.51
C SER A 125 -14.34 -1.29 -20.27
N LEU A 126 -14.34 -2.48 -20.87
CA LEU A 126 -13.23 -2.93 -21.71
C LEU A 126 -13.40 -2.38 -23.12
N GLU A 127 -12.48 -1.50 -23.52
CA GLU A 127 -12.52 -0.80 -24.79
C GLU A 127 -11.55 -1.40 -25.81
N PRO A 128 -12.03 -2.12 -26.85
CA PRO A 128 -11.16 -2.70 -27.87
C PRO A 128 -10.23 -1.68 -28.55
N SER A 129 -8.94 -1.73 -28.24
CA SER A 129 -7.87 -0.95 -28.88
C SER A 129 -7.34 -1.60 -30.18
N GLN A 130 -7.83 -2.80 -30.51
CA GLN A 130 -7.55 -3.53 -31.75
C GLN A 130 -8.84 -3.88 -32.49
N SER A 131 -8.76 -4.51 -33.67
CA SER A 131 -9.95 -4.99 -34.38
C SER A 131 -10.60 -6.13 -33.60
N LEU A 132 -11.94 -6.20 -33.55
CA LEU A 132 -12.63 -7.26 -32.80
C LEU A 132 -12.22 -8.68 -33.24
N GLY A 133 -11.99 -8.89 -34.55
CA GLY A 133 -11.56 -10.17 -35.11
C GLY A 133 -10.12 -10.58 -34.78
N SER A 134 -9.28 -9.68 -34.25
CA SER A 134 -7.92 -10.02 -33.80
C SER A 134 -7.85 -10.38 -32.32
N LEU A 135 -8.94 -10.21 -31.56
CA LEU A 135 -9.02 -10.56 -30.15
C LEU A 135 -9.05 -12.08 -30.00
N THR A 136 -8.15 -12.63 -29.19
CA THR A 136 -7.96 -14.06 -29.04
C THR A 136 -8.47 -14.59 -27.71
N ARG A 137 -8.57 -15.92 -27.61
CA ARG A 137 -8.81 -16.59 -26.33
C ARG A 137 -7.71 -16.29 -25.30
N ALA A 138 -6.45 -16.12 -25.73
CA ALA A 138 -5.34 -15.83 -24.83
C ALA A 138 -5.46 -14.43 -24.19
N ASP A 139 -6.03 -13.46 -24.92
CA ASP A 139 -6.35 -12.13 -24.39
C ASP A 139 -7.43 -12.23 -23.31
N ALA A 140 -8.48 -13.02 -23.57
CA ALA A 140 -9.54 -13.28 -22.59
C ALA A 140 -9.02 -14.02 -21.34
N GLU A 141 -8.13 -15.00 -21.50
CA GLU A 141 -7.49 -15.70 -20.38
C GLU A 141 -6.59 -14.76 -19.57
N THR A 142 -5.96 -13.78 -20.23
CA THR A 142 -5.18 -12.74 -19.55
C THR A 142 -6.07 -11.83 -18.72
N ALA A 143 -7.20 -11.38 -19.27
CA ALA A 143 -8.18 -10.59 -18.53
C ALA A 143 -8.76 -11.36 -17.34
N ASN A 144 -9.21 -12.61 -17.54
CA ASN A 144 -9.80 -13.39 -16.46
C ASN A 144 -8.79 -13.69 -15.32
N ARG A 145 -7.51 -13.92 -15.63
CA ARG A 145 -6.46 -14.03 -14.58
C ARG A 145 -6.35 -12.77 -13.73
N LEU A 146 -6.52 -11.59 -14.32
CA LEU A 146 -6.54 -10.33 -13.56
C LEU A 146 -7.81 -10.22 -12.71
N PHE A 147 -8.96 -10.66 -13.21
CA PHE A 147 -10.20 -10.70 -12.45
C PHE A 147 -10.11 -11.67 -11.26
N GLU A 148 -9.53 -12.85 -11.45
CA GLU A 148 -9.23 -13.81 -10.38
C GLU A 148 -8.21 -13.27 -9.37
N GLU A 149 -7.20 -12.53 -9.84
CA GLU A 149 -6.23 -11.86 -8.97
C GLU A 149 -6.93 -10.87 -8.04
N VAL A 150 -7.78 -9.99 -8.56
CA VAL A 150 -8.49 -9.01 -7.72
C VAL A 150 -9.57 -9.63 -6.85
N HIS A 151 -10.27 -10.66 -7.34
CA HIS A 151 -11.25 -11.39 -6.54
C HIS A 151 -10.61 -12.02 -5.31
N ARG A 152 -9.47 -12.71 -5.48
CA ARG A 152 -8.72 -13.29 -4.35
C ARG A 152 -8.15 -12.23 -3.40
N GLN A 153 -7.67 -11.10 -3.92
CA GLN A 153 -7.05 -10.07 -3.08
C GLN A 153 -8.08 -9.30 -2.24
N TYR A 154 -9.24 -8.96 -2.81
CA TYR A 154 -10.17 -7.99 -2.21
C TYR A 154 -11.57 -8.55 -1.93
N ASP A 155 -11.82 -9.84 -2.23
CA ASP A 155 -13.16 -10.46 -2.14
C ASP A 155 -14.24 -9.62 -2.84
N THR A 156 -13.87 -9.05 -3.99
CA THR A 156 -14.73 -8.18 -4.79
C THR A 156 -15.13 -8.86 -6.09
N ARG A 157 -16.23 -8.40 -6.67
CA ARG A 157 -16.72 -8.82 -7.98
C ARG A 157 -16.50 -7.67 -8.97
N VAL A 158 -16.31 -7.99 -10.24
CA VAL A 158 -16.18 -7.00 -11.30
C VAL A 158 -17.33 -7.16 -12.29
N LEU A 159 -18.00 -6.06 -12.64
CA LEU A 159 -18.97 -6.02 -13.72
C LEU A 159 -18.23 -5.65 -15.02
N VAL A 160 -18.10 -6.61 -15.93
CA VAL A 160 -17.29 -6.51 -17.16
C VAL A 160 -18.17 -6.05 -18.31
N ARG A 161 -18.15 -4.75 -18.59
CA ARG A 161 -18.84 -4.10 -19.72
C ARG A 161 -17.95 -4.12 -20.94
N PHE A 162 -17.97 -5.21 -21.71
CA PHE A 162 -17.13 -5.37 -22.89
C PHE A 162 -17.70 -4.63 -24.11
N ALA A 163 -16.89 -3.75 -24.71
CA ALA A 163 -17.20 -3.02 -25.95
C ALA A 163 -18.61 -2.39 -25.94
N PRO A 164 -18.92 -1.51 -24.96
CA PRO A 164 -20.24 -0.90 -24.83
C PRO A 164 -20.62 -0.05 -26.05
N GLN A 165 -21.92 0.20 -26.22
CA GLN A 165 -22.45 1.04 -27.31
C GLN A 165 -22.07 0.52 -28.72
N MET A 166 -21.88 -0.79 -28.85
CA MET A 166 -21.52 -1.48 -30.11
C MET A 166 -22.52 -1.27 -31.25
N ASN A 167 -23.76 -0.89 -30.95
CA ASN A 167 -24.79 -0.54 -31.93
C ASN A 167 -24.71 0.94 -32.38
N GLY A 168 -23.79 1.74 -31.84
CA GLY A 168 -23.54 3.13 -32.27
C GLY A 168 -22.52 3.22 -33.41
N THR A 169 -22.42 4.41 -34.01
CA THR A 169 -21.48 4.70 -35.12
C THR A 169 -20.23 5.48 -34.71
N TRP A 170 -20.10 5.88 -33.44
CA TRP A 170 -19.00 6.72 -32.92
C TRP A 170 -17.84 5.94 -32.28
N VAL A 171 -18.06 4.69 -31.87
CA VAL A 171 -17.03 3.82 -31.30
C VAL A 171 -16.38 2.95 -32.37
N ARG A 172 -15.09 2.62 -32.19
CA ARG A 172 -14.32 1.87 -33.19
C ARG A 172 -14.72 0.40 -33.35
N TRP A 173 -15.42 -0.17 -32.37
CA TRP A 173 -16.01 -1.50 -32.43
C TRP A 173 -17.49 -1.47 -32.86
N GLY A 174 -18.02 -0.28 -33.14
CA GLY A 174 -19.41 -0.06 -33.51
C GLY A 174 -19.78 -0.68 -34.86
N GLN A 175 -21.07 -0.97 -35.04
CA GLN A 175 -21.67 -1.49 -36.27
C GLN A 175 -21.12 -2.84 -36.77
N GLN A 176 -20.45 -3.62 -35.91
CA GLN A 176 -19.82 -4.90 -36.29
C GLN A 176 -20.45 -6.11 -35.57
N PRO A 177 -21.73 -6.46 -35.84
CA PRO A 177 -22.47 -7.45 -35.05
C PRO A 177 -21.81 -8.84 -35.05
N THR A 178 -21.27 -9.30 -36.19
CA THR A 178 -20.63 -10.62 -36.25
C THR A 178 -19.38 -10.70 -35.37
N ALA A 179 -18.45 -9.76 -35.58
CA ALA A 179 -17.19 -9.76 -34.83
C ALA A 179 -17.41 -9.44 -33.34
N PHE A 180 -18.40 -8.59 -33.02
CA PHE A 180 -18.77 -8.28 -31.64
C PHE A 180 -19.29 -9.52 -30.91
N VAL A 181 -20.27 -10.22 -31.48
CA VAL A 181 -20.86 -11.41 -30.84
C VAL A 181 -19.81 -12.49 -30.63
N ASP A 182 -18.93 -12.73 -31.60
CA ASP A 182 -17.87 -13.72 -31.49
C ASP A 182 -16.83 -13.37 -30.42
N ALA A 183 -16.41 -12.10 -30.34
CA ALA A 183 -15.49 -11.60 -29.32
C ALA A 183 -16.11 -11.65 -27.92
N PHE A 184 -17.36 -11.20 -27.77
CA PHE A 184 -18.10 -11.21 -26.50
C PHE A 184 -18.25 -12.65 -25.97
N ARG A 185 -18.68 -13.58 -26.83
CA ARG A 185 -18.80 -15.00 -26.46
C ARG A 185 -17.46 -15.63 -26.08
N THR A 186 -16.37 -15.23 -26.74
CA THR A 186 -15.04 -15.73 -26.42
C THR A 186 -14.60 -15.30 -25.03
N LEU A 187 -14.79 -14.02 -24.70
CA LEU A 187 -14.50 -13.50 -23.36
C LEU A 187 -15.41 -14.12 -22.29
N ALA A 188 -16.73 -14.12 -22.52
CA ALA A 188 -17.70 -14.69 -21.59
C ALA A 188 -17.42 -16.16 -21.25
N ARG A 189 -17.11 -16.99 -22.27
CA ARG A 189 -16.77 -18.40 -22.05
C ARG A 189 -15.55 -18.59 -21.15
N VAL A 190 -14.55 -17.72 -21.26
CA VAL A 190 -13.35 -17.78 -20.42
C VAL A 190 -13.64 -17.30 -19.01
N VAL A 191 -14.39 -16.20 -18.87
CA VAL A 191 -14.79 -15.63 -17.57
C VAL A 191 -15.66 -16.63 -16.79
N HIS A 192 -16.70 -17.18 -17.42
CA HIS A 192 -17.61 -18.15 -16.79
C HIS A 192 -16.96 -19.50 -16.47
N ALA A 193 -15.87 -19.85 -17.15
CA ALA A 193 -15.12 -21.07 -16.88
C ALA A 193 -14.04 -20.90 -15.79
N GLY A 194 -13.72 -19.66 -15.42
CA GLY A 194 -12.74 -19.33 -14.39
C GLY A 194 -13.36 -19.11 -13.01
N ASP A 195 -12.50 -18.74 -12.04
CA ASP A 195 -12.88 -18.55 -10.64
C ASP A 195 -13.04 -17.07 -10.26
N SER A 196 -13.17 -16.17 -11.25
CA SER A 196 -13.16 -14.72 -11.03
C SER A 196 -14.43 -14.18 -10.36
N SER A 197 -15.54 -14.92 -10.43
CA SER A 197 -16.88 -14.42 -10.07
C SER A 197 -17.27 -13.11 -10.79
N ALA A 198 -16.58 -12.76 -11.89
CA ALA A 198 -16.87 -11.57 -12.68
C ALA A 198 -18.14 -11.78 -13.51
N ALA A 199 -18.92 -10.72 -13.71
CA ALA A 199 -20.20 -10.78 -14.41
C ALA A 199 -20.12 -10.02 -15.73
N MET A 200 -20.49 -10.67 -16.83
CA MET A 200 -20.49 -10.10 -18.18
C MET A 200 -21.69 -9.19 -18.39
N VAL A 201 -21.44 -7.93 -18.78
CA VAL A 201 -22.46 -6.90 -19.05
C VAL A 201 -22.56 -6.61 -20.55
N TRP A 202 -23.71 -6.88 -21.16
CA TRP A 202 -24.00 -6.52 -22.56
C TRP A 202 -24.72 -5.17 -22.62
N SER A 203 -24.04 -4.11 -23.06
CA SER A 203 -24.50 -2.72 -22.88
C SER A 203 -24.59 -1.92 -24.19
N PRO A 204 -25.67 -2.03 -24.97
CA PRO A 204 -25.92 -1.15 -26.12
C PRO A 204 -26.24 0.30 -25.72
N SER A 205 -26.19 1.19 -26.71
CA SER A 205 -26.76 2.54 -26.66
C SER A 205 -28.25 2.50 -26.95
N TYR A 206 -29.02 3.40 -26.33
CA TYR A 206 -30.44 3.59 -26.64
C TYR A 206 -30.67 3.82 -28.16
N GLY A 207 -31.65 3.12 -28.73
CA GLY A 207 -31.79 2.88 -30.18
C GLY A 207 -32.43 4.01 -30.98
N ALA A 208 -32.88 5.09 -30.34
CA ALA A 208 -33.49 6.21 -31.04
C ALA A 208 -32.54 6.84 -32.07
N GLY A 209 -32.99 6.90 -33.32
CA GLY A 209 -32.20 7.40 -34.44
C GLY A 209 -31.32 6.36 -35.15
N TYR A 210 -31.47 5.06 -34.83
CA TYR A 210 -30.87 3.96 -35.60
C TYR A 210 -31.24 4.03 -37.10
N PRO A 211 -30.32 3.74 -38.05
CA PRO A 211 -28.95 3.22 -37.90
C PRO A 211 -27.86 4.20 -37.43
N PHE A 212 -28.24 5.35 -36.88
CA PHE A 212 -27.37 6.45 -36.48
C PHE A 212 -26.62 7.07 -37.68
N GLY A 213 -26.32 8.35 -37.61
CA GLY A 213 -25.68 9.07 -38.73
C GLY A 213 -24.24 8.61 -39.02
N GLU A 214 -23.66 9.10 -40.12
CA GLU A 214 -22.32 8.73 -40.63
C GLU A 214 -21.13 9.26 -39.80
N SER A 215 -21.29 9.53 -38.50
CA SER A 215 -20.27 10.23 -37.68
C SER A 215 -18.88 9.56 -37.67
N ALA A 216 -18.74 8.29 -38.10
CA ALA A 216 -17.44 7.68 -38.37
C ALA A 216 -17.37 6.83 -39.66
N GLY A 217 -18.24 7.04 -40.66
CA GLY A 217 -18.20 6.31 -41.95
C GLY A 217 -18.44 4.79 -41.86
N ARG A 218 -18.80 4.27 -40.68
CA ARG A 218 -18.82 2.83 -40.37
C ARG A 218 -19.85 2.02 -41.13
N LEU A 219 -20.90 2.66 -41.63
CA LEU A 219 -21.92 2.01 -42.44
C LEU A 219 -21.45 1.73 -43.88
N GLN A 220 -20.35 2.35 -44.32
CA GLN A 220 -19.83 2.21 -45.69
C GLN A 220 -18.85 1.01 -45.85
N ASP A 221 -18.26 0.53 -44.75
CA ASP A 221 -17.25 -0.53 -44.71
C ASP A 221 -17.78 -1.88 -44.17
N LEU A 222 -19.10 -2.06 -44.13
CA LEU A 222 -19.72 -3.27 -43.59
C LEU A 222 -19.53 -4.48 -44.50
N SER A 223 -19.26 -5.65 -43.90
CA SER A 223 -19.22 -6.91 -44.62
C SER A 223 -20.63 -7.29 -45.09
N ALA A 224 -20.76 -8.04 -46.20
CA ALA A 224 -22.07 -8.52 -46.66
C ALA A 224 -22.81 -9.34 -45.59
N THR A 225 -22.07 -10.06 -44.74
CA THR A 225 -22.61 -10.79 -43.59
C THR A 225 -23.20 -9.85 -42.54
N ASP A 226 -22.52 -8.74 -42.22
CA ASP A 226 -23.01 -7.77 -41.24
C ASP A 226 -24.19 -6.99 -41.79
N VAL A 227 -24.16 -6.57 -43.06
CA VAL A 227 -25.32 -5.93 -43.73
C VAL A 227 -26.56 -6.82 -43.63
N SER A 228 -26.42 -8.11 -43.96
CA SER A 228 -27.54 -9.07 -43.87
C SER A 228 -28.03 -9.32 -42.44
N LYS A 229 -27.21 -9.05 -41.41
CA LYS A 229 -27.64 -9.17 -40.01
C LYS A 229 -28.31 -7.91 -39.50
N LEU A 230 -27.89 -6.75 -40.00
CA LEU A 230 -28.42 -5.45 -39.60
C LEU A 230 -29.75 -5.13 -40.32
N ASP A 231 -29.94 -5.65 -41.53
CA ASP A 231 -31.23 -5.69 -42.24
C ASP A 231 -32.14 -6.77 -41.62
N THR A 232 -32.75 -6.42 -40.49
CA THR A 232 -33.56 -7.32 -39.67
C THR A 232 -34.97 -7.51 -40.23
N ASN A 233 -35.45 -6.57 -41.05
CA ASN A 233 -36.75 -6.68 -41.72
C ASN A 233 -36.65 -7.34 -43.11
N GLY A 234 -35.44 -7.50 -43.66
CA GLY A 234 -35.14 -8.20 -44.91
C GLY A 234 -35.52 -7.43 -46.17
N ASP A 235 -35.65 -6.10 -46.10
CA ASP A 235 -36.06 -5.25 -47.22
C ASP A 235 -34.86 -4.75 -48.07
N GLY A 236 -33.63 -5.10 -47.66
CA GLY A 236 -32.39 -4.72 -48.32
C GLY A 236 -31.92 -3.30 -48.01
N GLN A 237 -32.56 -2.58 -47.10
CA GLN A 237 -32.21 -1.23 -46.68
C GLN A 237 -32.04 -1.15 -45.16
N LEU A 238 -30.93 -0.57 -44.71
CA LEU A 238 -30.73 -0.30 -43.29
C LEU A 238 -31.48 0.98 -42.89
N THR A 239 -32.56 0.85 -42.12
CA THR A 239 -33.45 1.97 -41.77
C THR A 239 -33.87 1.95 -40.30
N ALA A 240 -34.68 2.92 -39.87
CA ALA A 240 -35.25 2.96 -38.51
C ALA A 240 -36.30 1.86 -38.25
N ALA A 241 -36.66 1.07 -39.28
CA ALA A 241 -37.50 -0.11 -39.13
C ALA A 241 -36.72 -1.35 -38.68
N ASP A 242 -35.38 -1.29 -38.70
CA ASP A 242 -34.53 -2.36 -38.23
C ASP A 242 -34.34 -2.34 -36.71
N ASP A 243 -34.16 -3.53 -36.13
CA ASP A 243 -33.92 -3.71 -34.70
C ASP A 243 -32.48 -3.27 -34.34
N PRO A 244 -32.32 -2.24 -33.49
CA PRO A 244 -31.01 -1.68 -33.15
C PRO A 244 -30.20 -2.55 -32.17
N TYR A 245 -30.76 -3.67 -31.68
CA TYR A 245 -30.24 -4.46 -30.56
C TYR A 245 -30.00 -5.92 -30.93
N ALA A 246 -31.00 -6.58 -31.52
CA ALA A 246 -31.01 -8.02 -31.77
C ALA A 246 -29.76 -8.53 -32.54
N PRO A 247 -29.23 -7.82 -33.56
CA PRO A 247 -28.02 -8.25 -34.27
C PRO A 247 -26.78 -8.39 -33.38
N TYR A 248 -26.74 -7.67 -32.25
CA TYR A 248 -25.61 -7.63 -31.32
C TYR A 248 -25.81 -8.53 -30.10
N TRP A 249 -26.96 -9.23 -29.96
CA TRP A 249 -27.22 -10.08 -28.80
C TRP A 249 -26.35 -11.35 -28.84
N PRO A 250 -25.45 -11.56 -27.86
CA PRO A 250 -24.56 -12.72 -27.86
C PRO A 250 -25.26 -14.00 -27.35
N GLY A 251 -26.48 -13.90 -26.82
CA GLY A 251 -27.23 -15.03 -26.27
C GLY A 251 -27.19 -15.08 -24.74
N ALA A 252 -28.27 -15.57 -24.13
CA ALA A 252 -28.50 -15.54 -22.69
C ALA A 252 -27.43 -16.27 -21.86
N SER A 253 -26.76 -17.29 -22.40
CA SER A 253 -25.70 -18.01 -21.70
C SER A 253 -24.38 -17.24 -21.59
N SER A 254 -24.22 -16.16 -22.35
CA SER A 254 -23.00 -15.33 -22.33
C SER A 254 -23.16 -14.06 -21.49
N VAL A 255 -24.39 -13.70 -21.10
CA VAL A 255 -24.72 -12.41 -20.47
C VAL A 255 -25.21 -12.65 -19.05
N ASP A 256 -24.61 -11.95 -18.09
CA ASP A 256 -25.03 -11.96 -16.69
C ASP A 256 -25.87 -10.73 -16.34
N TRP A 257 -25.55 -9.59 -16.97
CA TRP A 257 -26.25 -8.31 -16.81
C TRP A 257 -26.54 -7.66 -18.16
N VAL A 258 -27.68 -6.99 -18.26
CA VAL A 258 -28.05 -6.18 -19.43
C VAL A 258 -27.75 -4.72 -19.14
N GLY A 259 -26.91 -4.09 -19.95
CA GLY A 259 -26.65 -2.66 -19.86
C GLY A 259 -27.53 -1.85 -20.81
N LEU A 260 -27.75 -0.58 -20.51
CA LEU A 260 -28.32 0.37 -21.47
C LEU A 260 -27.68 1.74 -21.26
N SER A 261 -27.11 2.32 -22.30
CA SER A 261 -26.57 3.69 -22.25
C SER A 261 -27.65 4.68 -22.70
N MET A 262 -28.08 5.55 -21.79
CA MET A 262 -29.16 6.51 -21.98
C MET A 262 -28.76 7.88 -21.43
N PHE A 263 -28.38 8.80 -22.33
CA PHE A 263 -27.92 10.14 -21.95
C PHE A 263 -28.89 11.25 -22.39
N SER A 264 -28.96 12.34 -21.63
CA SER A 264 -29.62 13.57 -22.07
C SER A 264 -28.63 14.48 -22.78
N PHE A 265 -28.87 14.70 -24.08
CA PHE A 265 -28.04 15.55 -24.93
C PHE A 265 -28.67 16.93 -25.18
N GLY A 266 -29.80 17.27 -24.56
CA GLY A 266 -30.47 18.57 -24.74
C GLY A 266 -31.00 18.82 -26.16
N LYS A 267 -31.40 17.77 -26.89
CA LYS A 267 -31.82 17.83 -28.32
C LYS A 267 -33.29 18.22 -28.56
N GLY A 268 -33.94 18.92 -27.62
CA GLY A 268 -35.32 19.37 -27.79
C GLY A 268 -36.37 18.25 -27.77
N LYS A 269 -37.37 18.30 -28.67
CA LYS A 269 -38.56 17.43 -28.60
C LYS A 269 -38.26 15.99 -29.02
N ALA A 270 -39.10 15.05 -28.58
CA ALA A 270 -39.02 13.62 -28.93
C ALA A 270 -38.85 13.35 -30.44
N THR A 271 -39.52 14.13 -31.28
CA THR A 271 -39.47 13.99 -32.76
C THR A 271 -38.15 14.44 -33.37
N GLU A 272 -37.36 15.25 -32.66
CA GLU A 272 -36.07 15.79 -33.07
C GLU A 272 -34.91 14.92 -32.56
N ALA A 273 -35.15 14.16 -31.49
CA ALA A 273 -34.23 13.12 -30.99
C ALA A 273 -34.12 11.91 -31.94
N ALA A 274 -35.11 11.71 -32.82
CA ALA A 274 -35.17 10.63 -33.81
C ALA A 274 -34.23 10.87 -35.01
N GLY A 275 -32.92 10.75 -34.80
CA GLY A 275 -31.94 10.61 -35.88
C GLY A 275 -31.89 11.78 -36.88
N ARG A 276 -31.05 12.78 -36.59
CA ARG A 276 -30.33 13.65 -37.53
C ARG A 276 -29.48 14.63 -36.70
N GLU A 277 -28.50 15.26 -37.34
CA GLU A 277 -27.64 16.32 -36.80
C GLU A 277 -28.47 17.49 -36.25
N VAL A 278 -29.10 17.35 -35.09
CA VAL A 278 -29.70 18.47 -34.35
C VAL A 278 -28.60 19.01 -33.44
N PRO A 279 -27.92 20.11 -33.83
CA PRO A 279 -26.86 20.67 -33.02
C PRO A 279 -27.46 21.22 -31.73
N LEU A 280 -26.81 20.93 -30.60
CA LEU A 280 -27.11 21.62 -29.35
C LEU A 280 -26.79 23.11 -29.52
N THR A 281 -27.82 23.96 -29.43
CA THR A 281 -27.72 25.42 -29.62
C THR A 281 -28.04 26.22 -28.35
N THR A 282 -28.75 25.63 -27.39
CA THR A 282 -29.07 26.21 -26.08
C THR A 282 -29.18 25.10 -25.03
N ASN A 283 -28.90 25.41 -23.76
CA ASN A 283 -29.13 24.47 -22.67
C ASN A 283 -30.63 24.42 -22.35
N GLU A 284 -31.26 23.26 -22.51
CA GLU A 284 -32.70 23.07 -22.25
C GLU A 284 -32.93 22.07 -21.12
N VAL A 285 -33.98 22.32 -20.32
CA VAL A 285 -34.44 21.36 -19.32
C VAL A 285 -35.06 20.16 -20.05
N PRO A 286 -34.69 18.91 -19.71
CA PRO A 286 -35.30 17.70 -20.27
C PRO A 286 -36.82 17.71 -20.20
N ALA A 287 -37.48 17.12 -21.19
CA ALA A 287 -38.94 17.09 -21.20
C ALA A 287 -39.47 16.16 -20.09
N ALA A 288 -40.58 16.54 -19.46
CA ALA A 288 -41.21 15.71 -18.44
C ALA A 288 -41.61 14.33 -19.01
N GLY A 289 -41.20 13.26 -18.33
CA GLY A 289 -41.50 11.88 -18.73
C GLY A 289 -40.62 11.33 -19.86
N GLU A 290 -39.58 12.06 -20.27
CA GLU A 290 -38.64 11.63 -21.31
C GLU A 290 -37.96 10.30 -20.97
N VAL A 291 -37.47 10.11 -19.74
CA VAL A 291 -36.80 8.85 -19.35
C VAL A 291 -37.74 7.66 -19.44
N GLN A 292 -38.98 7.79 -18.94
CA GLN A 292 -39.98 6.72 -19.02
C GLN A 292 -40.34 6.42 -20.48
N ALA A 293 -40.54 7.47 -21.30
CA ALA A 293 -40.82 7.30 -22.72
C ALA A 293 -39.68 6.63 -23.49
N ARG A 294 -38.43 6.71 -22.99
CA ARG A 294 -37.28 5.96 -23.54
C ARG A 294 -37.31 4.49 -23.12
N PHE A 295 -37.68 4.16 -21.88
CA PHE A 295 -37.92 2.76 -21.49
C PHE A 295 -39.07 2.12 -22.27
N ASP A 296 -40.09 2.92 -22.60
CA ASP A 296 -41.23 2.51 -23.43
C ASP A 296 -40.91 2.51 -24.94
N GLU A 297 -39.70 2.91 -25.34
CA GLU A 297 -39.23 3.04 -26.73
C GLU A 297 -40.14 3.91 -27.63
N THR A 298 -40.73 4.95 -27.05
CA THR A 298 -41.57 5.92 -27.77
C THR A 298 -40.84 7.24 -28.02
N TRP A 299 -39.79 7.52 -27.26
CA TRP A 299 -38.99 8.74 -27.41
C TRP A 299 -37.95 8.60 -28.52
N GLY A 300 -38.16 9.28 -29.65
CA GLY A 300 -37.23 9.27 -30.78
C GLY A 300 -37.32 8.05 -31.70
N TYR A 301 -38.33 7.19 -31.52
CA TYR A 301 -38.61 6.07 -32.41
C TYR A 301 -39.60 6.49 -33.51
N GLN A 302 -39.27 6.18 -34.76
CA GLN A 302 -40.15 6.46 -35.91
C GLN A 302 -41.20 5.37 -36.10
N GLN A 303 -40.89 4.14 -35.66
CA GLN A 303 -41.78 2.98 -35.70
C GLN A 303 -41.65 2.21 -34.38
N PRO A 304 -42.75 1.62 -33.87
CA PRO A 304 -42.68 0.77 -32.69
C PRO A 304 -41.92 -0.52 -32.99
N GLN A 305 -41.16 -1.01 -32.01
CA GLN A 305 -40.49 -2.30 -32.12
C GLN A 305 -41.54 -3.44 -32.08
N THR A 306 -41.48 -4.34 -33.06
CA THR A 306 -42.50 -5.38 -33.26
C THR A 306 -42.40 -6.54 -32.28
N GLU A 307 -41.24 -6.75 -31.67
CA GLU A 307 -40.97 -7.88 -30.77
C GLU A 307 -41.08 -7.51 -29.28
N GLY A 308 -41.48 -6.28 -28.95
CA GLY A 308 -41.51 -5.74 -27.58
C GLY A 308 -40.34 -4.80 -27.28
N THR A 309 -40.37 -4.14 -26.11
CA THR A 309 -39.33 -3.19 -25.72
C THR A 309 -38.03 -3.90 -25.35
N PHE A 310 -36.90 -3.20 -25.44
CA PHE A 310 -35.57 -3.66 -25.03
C PHE A 310 -35.58 -4.29 -23.63
N THR A 311 -36.13 -3.56 -22.66
CA THR A 311 -36.22 -3.98 -21.26
C THR A 311 -37.00 -5.28 -21.12
N GLN A 312 -38.14 -5.42 -21.79
CA GLN A 312 -38.93 -6.64 -21.73
C GLN A 312 -38.13 -7.82 -22.30
N ARG A 313 -37.60 -7.68 -23.52
CA ARG A 313 -36.98 -8.77 -24.28
C ARG A 313 -35.67 -9.27 -23.69
N PHE A 314 -34.81 -8.35 -23.25
CA PHE A 314 -33.44 -8.69 -22.88
C PHE A 314 -33.23 -8.76 -21.38
N ALA A 315 -33.98 -8.02 -20.56
CA ALA A 315 -33.84 -8.06 -19.11
C ALA A 315 -34.93 -8.92 -18.46
N VAL A 316 -36.20 -8.55 -18.60
CA VAL A 316 -37.32 -9.21 -17.89
C VAL A 316 -37.51 -10.65 -18.37
N ASP A 317 -37.65 -10.87 -19.68
CA ASP A 317 -37.86 -12.20 -20.25
C ASP A 317 -36.66 -13.15 -20.07
N GLN A 318 -35.47 -12.58 -19.86
CA GLN A 318 -34.23 -13.33 -19.62
C GLN A 318 -33.90 -13.50 -18.12
N ASP A 319 -34.70 -12.91 -17.22
CA ASP A 319 -34.46 -12.82 -15.77
C ASP A 319 -33.06 -12.28 -15.44
N ARG A 320 -32.69 -11.14 -16.05
CA ARG A 320 -31.36 -10.52 -15.91
C ARG A 320 -31.44 -9.15 -15.25
N PRO A 321 -30.53 -8.85 -14.30
CA PRO A 321 -30.38 -7.51 -13.75
C PRO A 321 -29.88 -6.53 -14.81
N MET A 322 -30.32 -5.28 -14.70
CA MET A 322 -29.92 -4.19 -15.59
C MET A 322 -28.95 -3.20 -14.94
N LEU A 323 -27.99 -2.73 -15.75
CA LEU A 323 -27.10 -1.62 -15.45
C LEU A 323 -27.44 -0.45 -16.38
N LEU A 324 -28.03 0.62 -15.84
CA LEU A 324 -28.31 1.84 -16.59
C LEU A 324 -27.10 2.77 -16.53
N ASP A 325 -26.59 3.18 -17.68
CA ASP A 325 -25.54 4.20 -17.77
C ASP A 325 -26.13 5.51 -18.29
N THR A 326 -25.94 6.60 -17.56
CA THR A 326 -26.69 7.83 -17.80
C THR A 326 -25.93 9.09 -17.40
N GLY A 327 -26.49 10.24 -17.75
CA GLY A 327 -25.93 11.57 -17.46
C GLY A 327 -26.68 12.64 -18.23
N ALA A 328 -26.56 13.88 -17.78
CA ALA A 328 -27.12 15.05 -18.44
C ALA A 328 -26.01 16.01 -18.86
N LEU A 329 -25.94 16.25 -20.16
CA LEU A 329 -24.99 17.17 -20.76
C LEU A 329 -25.35 18.60 -20.37
N TYR A 330 -24.34 19.37 -19.96
CA TYR A 330 -24.42 20.83 -19.88
C TYR A 330 -23.25 21.48 -20.61
N ASP A 331 -23.51 22.52 -21.40
CA ASP A 331 -22.46 23.26 -22.11
C ASP A 331 -22.36 24.69 -21.58
N HIS A 332 -21.27 25.00 -20.86
CA HIS A 332 -21.03 26.32 -20.26
C HIS A 332 -20.87 27.46 -21.28
N SER A 333 -20.68 27.15 -22.56
CA SER A 333 -20.57 28.14 -23.64
C SER A 333 -21.92 28.55 -24.24
N LEU A 334 -23.01 27.84 -23.90
CA LEU A 334 -24.35 28.10 -24.42
C LEU A 334 -25.21 28.85 -23.40
N GLU A 335 -26.08 29.71 -23.91
CA GLU A 335 -27.15 30.33 -23.13
C GLU A 335 -28.32 29.34 -22.95
N GLY A 336 -29.26 29.64 -22.04
CA GLY A 336 -30.46 28.82 -21.83
C GLY A 336 -30.79 28.62 -20.34
N ALA A 337 -31.34 27.45 -20.03
CA ALA A 337 -31.59 27.01 -18.66
C ALA A 337 -30.29 26.92 -17.85
N ALA A 338 -30.38 27.19 -16.55
CA ALA A 338 -29.26 27.01 -15.64
C ALA A 338 -28.93 25.52 -15.46
N GLU A 339 -27.67 25.24 -15.10
CA GLU A 339 -27.14 23.88 -14.96
C GLU A 339 -27.96 22.99 -14.01
N LEU A 340 -28.31 23.50 -12.82
CA LEU A 340 -29.05 22.72 -11.83
C LEU A 340 -30.41 22.23 -12.37
N PRO A 341 -31.31 23.08 -12.91
CA PRO A 341 -32.54 22.61 -13.53
C PRO A 341 -32.36 21.55 -14.62
N VAL A 342 -31.34 21.67 -15.48
CA VAL A 342 -31.08 20.69 -16.56
C VAL A 342 -30.73 19.32 -15.99
N LYS A 343 -29.75 19.28 -15.08
CA LYS A 343 -29.29 18.02 -14.47
C LYS A 343 -30.32 17.45 -13.50
N GLN A 344 -30.96 18.31 -12.70
CA GLN A 344 -31.92 17.91 -11.69
C GLN A 344 -33.19 17.31 -12.25
N GLU A 345 -33.71 17.87 -13.34
CA GLU A 345 -34.86 17.26 -14.00
C GLU A 345 -34.51 15.88 -14.56
N TRP A 346 -33.34 15.73 -15.17
CA TRP A 346 -32.89 14.44 -15.69
C TRP A 346 -32.76 13.38 -14.58
N TRP A 347 -31.96 13.65 -13.54
CA TRP A 347 -31.72 12.62 -12.52
C TRP A 347 -32.99 12.30 -11.73
N ARG A 348 -33.92 13.24 -11.55
CA ARG A 348 -35.22 12.95 -10.90
C ARG A 348 -36.08 12.01 -11.74
N GLN A 349 -36.08 12.18 -13.05
CA GLN A 349 -36.74 11.23 -13.94
C GLN A 349 -36.06 9.86 -13.93
N VAL A 350 -34.72 9.80 -13.89
CA VAL A 350 -33.98 8.54 -13.71
C VAL A 350 -34.35 7.86 -12.40
N ILE A 351 -34.32 8.58 -11.28
CA ILE A 351 -34.72 8.07 -9.95
C ILE A 351 -36.14 7.48 -10.00
N ALA A 352 -37.09 8.21 -10.59
CA ALA A 352 -38.48 7.75 -10.71
C ALA A 352 -38.62 6.52 -11.62
N ALA A 353 -37.86 6.44 -12.71
CA ALA A 353 -37.88 5.30 -13.62
C ALA A 353 -37.28 4.05 -12.97
N VAL A 354 -36.15 4.18 -12.25
CA VAL A 354 -35.52 3.05 -11.54
C VAL A 354 -36.49 2.45 -10.51
N GLN A 355 -37.28 3.28 -9.81
CA GLN A 355 -38.31 2.80 -8.88
C GLN A 355 -39.45 2.03 -9.57
N GLN A 356 -39.72 2.29 -10.86
CA GLN A 356 -40.75 1.61 -11.66
C GLN A 356 -40.21 0.35 -12.38
N HIS A 357 -38.89 0.26 -12.53
CA HIS A 357 -38.17 -0.77 -13.25
C HIS A 357 -37.27 -1.57 -12.29
N PRO A 358 -37.81 -2.49 -11.47
CA PRO A 358 -37.07 -3.22 -10.42
C PRO A 358 -35.94 -4.12 -10.97
N GLU A 359 -35.95 -4.42 -12.27
CA GLU A 359 -34.85 -5.05 -12.98
C GLU A 359 -33.60 -4.17 -13.04
N VAL A 360 -33.71 -2.85 -12.91
CA VAL A 360 -32.57 -1.93 -12.85
C VAL A 360 -31.89 -2.03 -11.48
N ARG A 361 -30.75 -2.74 -11.47
CA ARG A 361 -29.98 -3.05 -10.25
C ARG A 361 -28.74 -2.20 -10.08
N GLY A 362 -28.35 -1.45 -11.10
CA GLY A 362 -27.23 -0.53 -11.04
C GLY A 362 -27.50 0.68 -11.90
N VAL A 363 -27.10 1.85 -11.42
CA VAL A 363 -27.08 3.08 -12.21
C VAL A 363 -25.71 3.76 -12.11
N THR A 364 -25.04 3.92 -13.26
CA THR A 364 -23.83 4.74 -13.39
C THR A 364 -24.17 6.12 -13.93
N PHE A 365 -23.65 7.16 -13.28
CA PHE A 365 -23.74 8.54 -13.74
C PHE A 365 -22.39 9.00 -14.29
N LEU A 366 -22.36 9.46 -15.54
CA LEU A 366 -21.16 9.92 -16.20
C LEU A 366 -20.62 11.21 -15.54
N GLU A 367 -19.40 11.15 -14.99
CA GLU A 367 -18.79 12.22 -14.20
C GLU A 367 -17.46 12.67 -14.82
N THR A 368 -17.53 13.07 -16.10
CA THR A 368 -16.38 13.57 -16.87
C THR A 368 -16.71 14.85 -17.64
N ASN A 369 -15.67 15.58 -18.01
CA ASN A 369 -15.74 16.60 -19.05
C ASN A 369 -15.13 16.04 -20.33
N ARG A 370 -15.93 15.91 -21.39
CA ARG A 370 -15.40 15.43 -22.68
C ARG A 370 -16.02 16.18 -23.84
N ARG A 371 -15.37 16.06 -25.01
CA ARG A 371 -15.89 16.66 -26.23
C ARG A 371 -17.00 15.79 -26.80
N GLU A 372 -18.14 16.41 -27.09
CA GLU A 372 -19.33 15.70 -27.57
C GLU A 372 -19.68 16.10 -29.00
N PRO A 373 -19.79 15.15 -29.94
CA PRO A 373 -20.25 15.43 -31.30
C PRO A 373 -21.60 16.17 -31.32
N GLU A 374 -22.52 15.80 -30.43
CA GLU A 374 -23.84 16.40 -30.24
C GLU A 374 -23.77 17.88 -29.84
N ALA A 375 -22.72 18.27 -29.12
CA ALA A 375 -22.41 19.65 -28.78
C ALA A 375 -21.49 20.31 -29.83
N GLY A 376 -21.47 19.84 -31.07
CA GLY A 376 -20.57 20.37 -32.10
C GLY A 376 -19.09 20.25 -31.72
N ASN A 377 -18.73 19.16 -31.05
CA ASN A 377 -17.39 18.87 -30.52
C ASN A 377 -16.87 19.86 -29.45
N ARG A 378 -17.78 20.63 -28.83
CA ARG A 378 -17.49 21.44 -27.64
C ARG A 378 -17.35 20.56 -26.40
N VAL A 379 -16.74 21.10 -25.35
CA VAL A 379 -16.56 20.39 -24.08
C VAL A 379 -17.87 20.45 -23.31
N ALA A 380 -18.49 19.29 -23.14
CA ALA A 380 -19.66 19.06 -22.31
C ALA A 380 -19.25 18.76 -20.86
N ASP A 381 -20.01 19.30 -19.90
CA ASP A 381 -19.88 19.01 -18.48
C ASP A 381 -20.97 18.06 -18.00
N TRP A 382 -20.62 16.79 -17.85
CA TRP A 382 -21.53 15.75 -17.38
C TRP A 382 -21.60 15.63 -15.85
N ARG A 383 -20.71 16.30 -15.12
CA ARG A 383 -20.48 16.04 -13.68
C ARG A 383 -21.59 16.61 -12.80
N ASP A 384 -22.31 15.78 -12.05
CA ASP A 384 -23.30 16.23 -11.09
C ASP A 384 -22.64 16.72 -9.78
N THR A 385 -21.41 16.29 -9.50
CA THR A 385 -20.72 16.58 -8.25
C THR A 385 -19.72 17.74 -8.30
N ALA A 386 -19.48 18.33 -9.46
CA ALA A 386 -18.44 19.36 -9.62
C ALA A 386 -18.76 20.67 -8.87
N VAL A 387 -20.05 21.05 -8.81
CA VAL A 387 -20.52 22.27 -8.14
C VAL A 387 -21.17 21.90 -6.80
N PRO A 388 -20.72 22.46 -5.65
CA PRO A 388 -21.23 22.04 -4.32
C PRO A 388 -22.75 22.14 -4.15
N GLY A 389 -23.39 23.16 -4.74
CA GLY A 389 -24.85 23.30 -4.69
C GLY A 389 -25.61 22.24 -5.50
N ILE A 390 -25.04 21.81 -6.62
CA ILE A 390 -25.60 20.74 -7.47
C ILE A 390 -25.37 19.40 -6.80
N ALA A 391 -24.14 19.12 -6.33
CA ALA A 391 -23.79 17.91 -5.60
C ALA A 391 -24.68 17.69 -4.36
N GLY A 392 -24.94 18.76 -3.59
CA GLY A 392 -25.83 18.71 -2.44
C GLY A 392 -27.29 18.41 -2.81
N SER A 393 -27.77 18.97 -3.93
CA SER A 393 -29.12 18.70 -4.45
C SER A 393 -29.25 17.26 -4.95
N PHE A 394 -28.25 16.79 -5.69
CA PHE A 394 -28.19 15.42 -6.20
C PHE A 394 -28.17 14.40 -5.07
N ARG A 395 -27.32 14.59 -4.04
CA ARG A 395 -27.33 13.73 -2.85
C ARG A 395 -28.69 13.73 -2.16
N THR A 396 -29.32 14.89 -2.01
CA THR A 396 -30.61 15.01 -1.33
C THR A 396 -31.69 14.22 -2.06
N ASP A 397 -31.80 14.39 -3.38
CA ASP A 397 -32.79 13.67 -4.19
C ASP A 397 -32.52 12.14 -4.20
N LEU A 398 -31.26 11.69 -4.24
CA LEU A 398 -30.91 10.27 -4.14
C LEU A 398 -31.26 9.67 -2.76
N GLN A 399 -31.06 10.43 -1.68
CA GLN A 399 -31.38 10.00 -0.31
C GLN A 399 -32.88 9.98 -0.06
N ASP A 400 -33.60 10.99 -0.53
CA ASP A 400 -35.06 11.11 -0.38
C ASP A 400 -35.79 9.98 -1.13
N ALA A 401 -35.21 9.48 -2.23
CA ALA A 401 -35.76 8.36 -2.98
C ALA A 401 -35.73 7.02 -2.23
N ASP A 402 -34.86 6.86 -1.23
CA ASP A 402 -34.61 5.63 -0.47
C ASP A 402 -34.64 4.35 -1.33
N HIS A 403 -33.95 4.38 -2.47
CA HIS A 403 -33.91 3.26 -3.42
C HIS A 403 -32.48 2.89 -3.85
N PHE A 404 -31.56 3.84 -3.75
CA PHE A 404 -30.15 3.66 -4.08
C PHE A 404 -29.35 3.19 -2.88
N VAL A 405 -28.48 2.21 -3.11
CA VAL A 405 -27.56 1.67 -2.12
C VAL A 405 -26.24 2.42 -2.21
N PHE A 406 -25.84 3.04 -1.11
CA PHE A 406 -24.51 3.61 -0.91
C PHE A 406 -23.56 2.55 -0.32
N GLY A 407 -22.26 2.72 -0.52
CA GLY A 407 -21.23 1.82 -0.01
C GLY A 407 -21.04 1.91 1.52
N PRO A 408 -20.29 0.96 2.12
CA PRO A 408 -19.60 -0.15 1.47
C PRO A 408 -20.52 -1.34 1.15
N VAL A 409 -20.33 -1.95 -0.01
CA VAL A 409 -21.01 -3.19 -0.45
C VAL A 409 -20.07 -4.41 -0.49
N THR A 410 -18.75 -4.18 -0.37
CA THR A 410 -17.71 -5.20 -0.14
C THR A 410 -16.90 -4.88 1.13
N GLU A 411 -15.96 -5.76 1.51
CA GLU A 411 -15.02 -5.46 2.59
C GLU A 411 -14.18 -4.22 2.24
N ARG A 412 -14.01 -3.30 3.19
CA ARG A 412 -13.15 -2.12 3.01
C ARG A 412 -11.71 -2.47 3.31
N ILE A 413 -10.82 -2.17 2.38
CA ILE A 413 -9.38 -2.42 2.50
C ILE A 413 -8.64 -1.09 2.45
N THR A 414 -8.41 -0.51 3.62
CA THR A 414 -8.00 0.88 3.78
C THR A 414 -6.47 1.08 3.70
N PRO A 415 -5.99 2.30 3.44
CA PRO A 415 -4.55 2.61 3.57
C PRO A 415 -3.98 2.34 4.97
N GLN A 416 -4.81 2.43 6.01
CA GLN A 416 -4.41 2.10 7.38
C GLN A 416 -4.15 0.60 7.56
N ASP A 417 -4.94 -0.25 6.88
CA ASP A 417 -4.70 -1.70 6.82
C ASP A 417 -3.37 -1.96 6.10
N GLY A 418 -3.08 -1.23 5.03
CA GLY A 418 -1.79 -1.27 4.35
C GLY A 418 -0.61 -0.89 5.24
N ALA A 419 -0.75 0.19 6.01
CA ALA A 419 0.28 0.59 6.97
C ALA A 419 0.48 -0.47 8.07
N ALA A 420 -0.60 -1.10 8.53
CA ALA A 420 -0.54 -2.19 9.51
C ALA A 420 0.08 -3.47 8.92
N ALA A 421 -0.21 -3.79 7.65
CA ALA A 421 0.33 -4.95 6.95
C ALA A 421 1.85 -4.88 6.78
N ILE A 422 2.46 -3.68 6.75
CA ILE A 422 3.94 -3.56 6.77
C ILE A 422 4.55 -4.24 8.01
N SER A 423 3.81 -4.28 9.12
CA SER A 423 4.24 -4.87 10.39
C SER A 423 4.16 -6.40 10.33
N GLN A 424 5.08 -7.00 9.56
CA GLN A 424 5.11 -8.44 9.29
C GLN A 424 6.51 -9.02 9.41
N GLU A 425 6.60 -10.26 9.91
CA GLU A 425 7.85 -11.01 9.94
C GLU A 425 8.08 -11.75 8.62
N TYR A 426 9.35 -11.76 8.19
CA TYR A 426 9.81 -12.74 7.21
C TYR A 426 9.94 -14.09 7.93
N GLU A 427 9.16 -15.09 7.53
CA GLU A 427 9.36 -16.47 7.98
C GLU A 427 10.71 -16.98 7.47
N THR A 428 11.73 -16.99 8.33
CA THR A 428 13.05 -17.52 7.99
C THR A 428 13.16 -19.04 8.21
N GLY A 429 12.10 -19.67 8.73
CA GLY A 429 12.13 -21.03 9.26
C GLY A 429 12.97 -21.16 10.55
N GLY A 430 12.61 -22.11 11.40
CA GLY A 430 13.33 -22.42 12.64
C GLY A 430 12.89 -21.63 13.88
N ASP A 431 13.41 -22.04 15.04
CA ASP A 431 13.08 -21.47 16.35
C ASP A 431 13.76 -20.10 16.53
N GLN A 432 13.00 -19.02 16.32
CA GLN A 432 13.50 -17.65 16.48
C GLN A 432 13.97 -17.36 17.90
N MET A 433 13.25 -17.87 18.90
CA MET A 433 13.60 -17.68 20.29
C MET A 433 14.93 -18.38 20.62
N ALA A 434 15.22 -19.52 19.98
CA ALA A 434 16.52 -20.16 20.12
C ALA A 434 17.67 -19.28 19.60
N TRP A 435 17.47 -18.55 18.49
CA TRP A 435 18.46 -17.58 18.00
C TRP A 435 18.72 -16.47 19.02
N ILE A 436 17.67 -15.93 19.65
CA ILE A 436 17.77 -14.92 20.71
C ILE A 436 18.62 -15.46 21.87
N VAL A 437 18.30 -16.66 22.35
CA VAL A 437 18.98 -17.33 23.47
C VAL A 437 20.46 -17.52 23.17
N TRP A 438 20.79 -18.10 22.02
CA TRP A 438 22.18 -18.41 21.66
C TRP A 438 23.01 -17.17 21.37
N LEU A 439 22.41 -16.13 20.78
CA LEU A 439 23.07 -14.86 20.58
C LEU A 439 23.34 -14.15 21.92
N ALA A 440 22.39 -14.16 22.86
CA ALA A 440 22.59 -13.65 24.20
C ALA A 440 23.71 -14.42 24.95
N ALA A 441 23.72 -15.74 24.85
CA ALA A 441 24.77 -16.58 25.44
C ALA A 441 26.16 -16.30 24.83
N GLY A 442 26.26 -16.23 23.50
CA GLY A 442 27.49 -15.91 22.79
C GLY A 442 28.02 -14.52 23.15
N LEU A 443 27.14 -13.51 23.16
CA LEU A 443 27.49 -12.15 23.56
C LEU A 443 27.92 -12.05 25.03
N ALA A 444 27.26 -12.76 25.95
CA ALA A 444 27.67 -12.83 27.35
C ALA A 444 29.05 -13.50 27.52
N ALA A 445 29.33 -14.57 26.77
CA ALA A 445 30.65 -15.20 26.78
C ALA A 445 31.75 -14.24 26.28
N VAL A 446 31.51 -13.54 25.17
CA VAL A 446 32.45 -12.52 24.66
C VAL A 446 32.60 -11.36 25.64
N PHE A 447 31.53 -10.95 26.32
CA PHE A 447 31.59 -9.94 27.37
C PHE A 447 32.52 -10.37 28.52
N LEU A 448 32.40 -11.61 29.02
CA LEU A 448 33.29 -12.14 30.05
C LEU A 448 34.75 -12.23 29.57
N LEU A 449 34.96 -12.69 28.34
CA LEU A 449 36.27 -12.71 27.68
C LEU A 449 36.87 -11.31 27.57
N SER A 450 36.05 -10.28 27.30
CA SER A 450 36.50 -8.88 27.25
C SER A 450 37.08 -8.42 28.59
N GLY A 451 36.58 -8.94 29.72
CA GLY A 451 37.12 -8.67 31.05
C GLY A 451 38.53 -9.24 31.24
N LEU A 452 38.77 -10.46 30.74
CA LEU A 452 40.08 -11.12 30.77
C LEU A 452 41.06 -10.44 29.80
N VAL A 453 40.66 -10.27 28.55
CA VAL A 453 41.49 -9.66 27.50
C VAL A 453 41.81 -8.22 27.83
N GLY A 454 40.86 -7.46 28.38
CA GLY A 454 41.09 -6.08 28.79
C GLY A 454 42.15 -5.90 29.87
N ARG A 455 42.47 -6.98 30.62
CA ARG A 455 43.60 -7.04 31.56
C ARG A 455 44.89 -7.47 30.87
N LEU A 456 44.83 -8.48 30.00
CA LEU A 456 46.01 -9.09 29.36
C LEU A 456 46.56 -8.28 28.18
N LEU A 457 45.70 -7.60 27.42
CA LEU A 457 46.04 -6.84 26.20
C LEU A 457 45.51 -5.39 26.26
N PRO A 458 46.04 -4.53 27.15
CA PRO A 458 45.59 -3.13 27.26
C PRO A 458 45.78 -2.32 25.97
N SER A 459 46.74 -2.73 25.14
CA SER A 459 47.05 -2.06 23.88
C SER A 459 45.91 -2.13 22.85
N TRP A 460 44.95 -3.04 23.00
CA TRP A 460 43.81 -3.18 22.08
C TRP A 460 42.67 -2.20 22.36
N ARG A 461 42.67 -1.57 23.55
CA ARG A 461 41.58 -0.75 24.04
C ARG A 461 41.40 0.54 23.24
N TYR A 462 40.20 1.10 23.36
CA TYR A 462 39.85 2.40 22.79
C TYR A 462 40.75 3.52 23.37
N PRO A 463 41.43 4.34 22.54
CA PRO A 463 42.46 5.29 23.01
C PRO A 463 41.94 6.45 23.86
N ASP A 464 40.70 6.91 23.61
CA ASP A 464 40.17 8.17 24.16
C ASP A 464 38.90 7.97 25.01
N ASP A 465 38.91 6.97 25.89
CA ASP A 465 37.78 6.68 26.78
C ASP A 465 37.66 7.77 27.87
N GLY A 466 36.98 8.88 27.56
CA GLY A 466 36.69 9.97 28.51
C GLY A 466 37.06 11.40 28.07
N LYS A 467 37.73 11.60 26.94
CA LYS A 467 38.06 12.95 26.42
C LYS A 467 36.89 13.57 25.64
N PRO A 468 36.75 14.90 25.61
CA PRO A 468 35.74 15.58 24.79
C PRO A 468 36.09 15.47 23.29
N GLY A 469 35.56 14.44 22.63
CA GLY A 469 35.73 14.17 21.20
C GLY A 469 34.60 13.28 20.66
N ARG A 470 34.52 13.11 19.34
CA ARG A 470 33.55 12.22 18.69
C ARG A 470 33.89 10.75 18.98
N ASP A 471 32.95 10.00 19.56
CA ASP A 471 33.14 8.59 19.90
C ASP A 471 32.95 7.71 18.66
N LEU A 472 34.04 7.19 18.11
CA LEU A 472 34.02 6.39 16.88
C LEU A 472 33.38 5.01 17.08
N ARG A 473 33.22 4.54 18.32
CA ARG A 473 32.48 3.29 18.60
C ARG A 473 31.01 3.45 18.23
N LEU A 474 30.42 4.62 18.54
CA LEU A 474 29.04 4.93 18.18
C LEU A 474 28.88 5.03 16.66
N ASP A 475 29.83 5.64 15.95
CA ASP A 475 29.81 5.69 14.49
C ASP A 475 29.94 4.29 13.87
N LEU A 476 30.89 3.47 14.34
CA LEU A 476 31.06 2.09 13.85
C LEU A 476 29.79 1.26 14.06
N PHE A 477 29.17 1.37 15.23
CA PHE A 477 27.95 0.62 15.55
C PHE A 477 26.74 1.12 14.75
N ARG A 478 26.57 2.43 14.58
CA ARG A 478 25.57 2.99 13.67
C ARG A 478 25.76 2.51 12.24
N GLY A 479 27.02 2.37 11.80
CA GLY A 479 27.37 1.85 10.47
C GLY A 479 26.95 0.40 10.25
N PHE A 480 27.14 -0.45 11.26
CA PHE A 480 26.63 -1.82 11.26
C PHE A 480 25.10 -1.86 11.16
N ILE A 481 24.41 -1.10 12.02
CA ILE A 481 22.94 -1.09 12.08
C ILE A 481 22.35 -0.62 10.76
N ILE A 482 22.80 0.53 10.22
CA ILE A 482 22.23 1.05 8.97
C ILE A 482 22.49 0.09 7.81
N LEU A 483 23.61 -0.62 7.81
CA LEU A 483 23.89 -1.62 6.79
C LEU A 483 22.95 -2.83 6.91
N ALA A 484 22.69 -3.31 8.13
CA ALA A 484 21.71 -4.37 8.36
C ALA A 484 20.30 -3.94 7.91
N VAL A 485 19.92 -2.69 8.16
CA VAL A 485 18.67 -2.09 7.67
C VAL A 485 18.64 -2.09 6.14
N VAL A 486 19.69 -1.61 5.46
CA VAL A 486 19.75 -1.60 3.99
C VAL A 486 19.61 -3.00 3.41
N ILE A 487 20.32 -3.99 3.97
CA ILE A 487 20.28 -5.38 3.51
C ILE A 487 18.87 -5.97 3.68
N THR A 488 18.21 -5.70 4.81
CA THR A 488 16.86 -6.26 5.07
C THR A 488 15.75 -5.59 4.27
N HIS A 489 15.90 -4.31 3.90
CA HIS A 489 14.94 -3.60 3.05
C HIS A 489 15.12 -3.91 1.55
N ILE A 490 16.25 -4.51 1.18
CA ILE A 490 16.50 -4.99 -0.17
C ILE A 490 16.19 -6.48 -0.14
N GLU A 491 14.95 -6.82 -0.47
CA GLU A 491 14.35 -8.16 -0.32
C GLU A 491 14.92 -9.19 -1.31
N ILE A 492 16.24 -9.40 -1.29
CA ILE A 492 16.95 -10.37 -2.11
C ILE A 492 17.55 -11.45 -1.21
N GLY A 493 17.50 -12.71 -1.67
CA GLY A 493 17.97 -13.87 -0.92
C GLY A 493 19.50 -13.97 -0.91
N GLY A 494 20.08 -14.44 0.20
CA GLY A 494 21.51 -14.74 0.25
C GLY A 494 22.12 -14.67 1.65
N PRO A 495 23.45 -14.89 1.74
CA PRO A 495 24.15 -14.97 3.03
C PRO A 495 24.03 -13.68 3.86
N TYR A 496 24.04 -12.51 3.24
CA TYR A 496 23.89 -11.25 3.97
C TYR A 496 22.51 -11.10 4.59
N SER A 497 21.44 -11.39 3.85
CA SER A 497 20.07 -11.34 4.36
C SER A 497 19.87 -12.36 5.48
N TYR A 498 20.34 -13.59 5.29
CA TYR A 498 20.29 -14.63 6.33
C TYR A 498 21.02 -14.18 7.61
N ILE A 499 22.27 -13.73 7.48
CA ILE A 499 23.05 -13.26 8.64
C ILE A 499 22.36 -12.06 9.28
N THR A 500 21.89 -11.06 8.54
CA THR A 500 21.32 -9.85 9.16
C THR A 500 19.98 -10.10 9.86
N LEU A 501 19.15 -11.00 9.34
CA LEU A 501 17.88 -11.44 9.95
C LEU A 501 18.09 -12.28 11.23
N HIS A 502 19.22 -12.97 11.39
CA HIS A 502 19.53 -13.79 12.56
C HIS A 502 20.54 -13.17 13.55
N ALA A 503 21.54 -12.44 13.05
CA ALA A 503 22.67 -11.89 13.82
C ALA A 503 22.31 -10.68 14.68
N THR A 504 21.07 -10.19 14.61
CA THR A 504 20.57 -9.12 15.48
C THR A 504 19.75 -9.66 16.66
N GLY A 505 19.52 -10.98 16.73
CA GLY A 505 18.85 -11.63 17.85
C GLY A 505 17.39 -11.20 17.96
N ALA A 506 17.00 -10.66 19.11
CA ALA A 506 15.63 -10.16 19.36
C ALA A 506 15.44 -8.69 18.98
N ILE A 507 16.53 -7.98 18.67
CA ILE A 507 16.51 -6.55 18.45
C ILE A 507 16.51 -6.31 16.95
N THR A 508 15.60 -5.49 16.44
CA THR A 508 15.64 -5.02 15.06
C THR A 508 16.63 -3.86 14.93
N GLY A 509 17.18 -3.66 13.73
CA GLY A 509 18.06 -2.51 13.48
C GLY A 509 17.42 -1.16 13.86
N ALA A 510 16.09 -1.05 13.80
CA ALA A 510 15.34 0.15 14.11
C ALA A 510 15.48 0.61 15.58
N GLU A 511 15.32 -0.29 16.55
CA GLU A 511 15.36 0.04 17.98
C GLU A 511 16.70 0.65 18.38
N MET A 512 17.78 0.01 17.92
CA MET A 512 19.13 0.47 18.21
C MET A 512 19.42 1.80 17.51
N PHE A 513 18.87 2.00 16.31
CA PHE A 513 19.00 3.28 15.60
C PHE A 513 18.29 4.43 16.34
N VAL A 514 17.08 4.20 16.87
CA VAL A 514 16.33 5.16 17.68
C VAL A 514 17.06 5.46 18.99
N PHE A 515 17.52 4.43 19.70
CA PHE A 515 18.28 4.55 20.94
C PHE A 515 19.56 5.38 20.76
N LEU A 516 20.39 5.03 19.77
CA LEU A 516 21.66 5.72 19.50
C LEU A 516 21.43 7.16 19.04
N SER A 517 20.36 7.42 18.29
CA SER A 517 19.98 8.77 17.90
C SER A 517 19.67 9.63 19.12
N GLY A 518 18.87 9.11 20.06
CA GLY A 518 18.63 9.76 21.36
C GLY A 518 19.92 9.98 22.14
N MET A 519 20.79 8.97 22.23
CA MET A 519 22.07 9.06 22.95
C MET A 519 23.00 10.13 22.38
N VAL A 520 23.21 10.15 21.07
CA VAL A 520 24.08 11.14 20.42
C VAL A 520 23.53 12.55 20.60
N LEU A 521 22.20 12.73 20.53
CA LEU A 521 21.56 14.01 20.77
C LEU A 521 21.70 14.45 22.22
N GLY A 522 21.45 13.56 23.19
CA GLY A 522 21.62 13.83 24.62
C GLY A 522 23.06 14.21 24.98
N MET A 523 24.05 13.63 24.28
CA MET A 523 25.46 13.98 24.44
C MET A 523 25.82 15.35 23.84
N THR A 524 25.30 15.67 22.66
CA THR A 524 25.76 16.83 21.88
C THR A 524 24.99 18.11 22.18
N TYR A 525 23.70 18.01 22.50
CA TYR A 525 22.83 19.15 22.77
C TYR A 525 23.32 20.04 23.94
N PRO A 526 23.82 19.51 25.07
CA PRO A 526 24.35 20.33 26.15
C PRO A 526 25.56 21.18 25.76
N PHE A 527 26.39 20.69 24.83
CA PHE A 527 27.51 21.48 24.30
C PHE A 527 27.03 22.63 23.42
N ALA A 528 25.96 22.42 22.64
CA ALA A 528 25.33 23.47 21.86
C ALA A 528 24.75 24.58 22.76
N ILE A 529 24.06 24.21 23.85
CA ILE A 529 23.56 25.19 24.84
C ILE A 529 24.71 25.98 25.46
N LYS A 530 25.78 25.30 25.90
CA LYS A 530 26.94 25.98 26.51
C LYS A 530 27.61 26.97 25.56
N LYS A 531 27.62 26.67 24.26
CA LYS A 531 28.30 27.49 23.24
C LYS A 531 27.44 28.63 22.70
N PHE A 532 26.14 28.40 22.54
CA PHE A 532 25.25 29.32 21.79
C PHE A 532 24.01 29.78 22.56
N GLY A 533 23.77 29.26 23.76
CA GLY A 533 22.57 29.51 24.54
C GLY A 533 21.43 28.52 24.25
N GLU A 534 20.45 28.48 25.15
CA GLU A 534 19.35 27.51 25.14
C GLU A 534 18.42 27.68 23.94
N TRP A 535 17.98 28.92 23.67
CA TRP A 535 17.10 29.22 22.56
C TRP A 535 17.73 28.89 21.20
N VAL A 536 19.00 29.24 20.99
CA VAL A 536 19.70 28.97 19.72
C VAL A 536 19.89 27.46 19.52
N ALA A 537 20.17 26.71 20.59
CA ALA A 537 20.23 25.25 20.53
C ALA A 537 18.86 24.63 20.20
N ALA A 538 17.76 25.15 20.76
CA ALA A 538 16.39 24.74 20.44
C ALA A 538 16.03 25.00 18.98
N VAL A 539 16.29 26.21 18.47
CA VAL A 539 16.12 26.56 17.06
C VAL A 539 16.96 25.64 16.16
N GLY A 540 18.18 25.29 16.58
CA GLY A 540 19.03 24.33 15.87
C GLY A 540 18.40 22.93 15.77
N ALA A 541 17.81 22.43 16.85
CA ALA A 541 17.09 21.15 16.85
C ALA A 541 15.83 21.20 15.98
N TRP A 542 15.03 22.25 16.06
CA TRP A 542 13.85 22.41 15.18
C TRP A 542 14.21 22.57 13.72
N LYS A 543 15.31 23.26 13.38
CA LYS A 543 15.83 23.29 12.00
C LYS A 543 16.20 21.89 11.51
N ARG A 544 16.75 21.04 12.37
CA ARG A 544 17.04 19.64 12.03
C ARG A 544 15.77 18.82 11.83
N ALA A 545 14.78 18.94 12.73
CA ALA A 545 13.48 18.29 12.59
C ALA A 545 12.77 18.71 11.29
N ARG A 546 12.76 20.03 11.00
CA ARG A 546 12.25 20.57 9.73
C ARG A 546 12.99 20.00 8.53
N LYS A 547 14.32 19.89 8.58
CA LYS A 547 15.10 19.30 7.48
C LYS A 547 14.74 17.83 7.26
N GLN A 548 14.57 17.05 8.32
CA GLN A 548 14.13 15.64 8.20
C GLN A 548 12.74 15.57 7.56
N TYR A 549 11.80 16.40 8.02
CA TYR A 549 10.44 16.46 7.46
C TYR A 549 10.44 16.82 5.97
N LEU A 550 11.14 17.89 5.58
CA LEU A 550 11.23 18.31 4.19
C LEU A 550 11.92 17.27 3.30
N VAL A 551 12.92 16.56 3.82
CA VAL A 551 13.57 15.46 3.09
C VAL A 551 12.59 14.30 2.92
N THR A 552 11.79 13.97 3.93
CA THR A 552 10.74 12.94 3.80
C THR A 552 9.72 13.30 2.74
N LEU A 553 9.16 14.51 2.77
CA LEU A 553 8.26 15.01 1.74
C LEU A 553 8.92 14.96 0.35
N GLY A 554 10.19 15.37 0.26
CA GLY A 554 10.95 15.33 -0.99
C GLY A 554 11.13 13.91 -1.53
N VAL A 555 11.44 12.93 -0.68
CA VAL A 555 11.56 11.52 -1.09
C VAL A 555 10.22 10.98 -1.59
N ILE A 556 9.12 11.27 -0.89
CA ILE A 556 7.77 10.88 -1.31
C ILE A 556 7.45 11.43 -2.71
N LEU A 557 7.67 12.73 -2.94
CA LEU A 557 7.43 13.35 -4.25
C LEU A 557 8.35 12.81 -5.34
N VAL A 558 9.62 12.53 -5.04
CA VAL A 558 10.55 11.97 -6.03
C VAL A 558 10.14 10.55 -6.42
N VAL A 559 9.77 9.71 -5.45
CA VAL A 559 9.28 8.35 -5.72
C VAL A 559 7.96 8.39 -6.52
N PHE A 560 7.04 9.29 -6.14
CA PHE A 560 5.82 9.52 -6.89
C PHE A 560 6.12 9.97 -8.34
N ALA A 561 7.03 10.93 -8.54
CA ALA A 561 7.44 11.35 -9.87
C ALA A 561 8.10 10.23 -10.68
N MET A 562 8.86 9.34 -10.03
CA MET A 562 9.45 8.16 -10.68
C MET A 562 8.39 7.13 -11.11
N SER A 563 7.18 7.16 -10.55
CA SER A 563 6.08 6.25 -10.93
C SER A 563 5.56 6.47 -12.35
N PHE A 564 5.86 7.64 -12.94
CA PHE A 564 5.58 7.98 -14.33
C PHE A 564 6.62 7.44 -15.31
N ILE A 565 7.73 6.87 -14.82
CA ILE A 565 8.80 6.32 -15.66
C ILE A 565 8.47 4.85 -15.97
N PRO A 566 8.15 4.48 -17.24
CA PRO A 566 7.57 3.17 -17.54
C PRO A 566 8.46 1.98 -17.19
N PHE A 567 9.78 2.10 -17.24
CA PHE A 567 10.69 0.99 -16.95
C PHE A 567 11.00 0.80 -15.45
N LEU A 568 10.49 1.67 -14.57
CA LEU A 568 10.65 1.53 -13.13
C LEU A 568 9.47 0.75 -12.53
N ASN A 569 9.77 -0.15 -11.60
CA ASN A 569 8.79 -0.87 -10.81
C ASN A 569 8.60 -0.16 -9.45
N THR A 570 7.94 0.99 -9.47
CA THR A 570 7.68 1.77 -8.24
C THR A 570 6.76 1.04 -7.26
N ASP A 571 5.88 0.18 -7.76
CA ASP A 571 4.92 -0.58 -6.94
C ASP A 571 5.62 -1.41 -5.87
N ALA A 572 6.85 -1.88 -6.12
CA ALA A 572 7.68 -2.59 -5.14
C ALA A 572 8.00 -1.80 -3.85
N ILE A 573 7.91 -0.46 -3.90
CA ILE A 573 8.12 0.41 -2.74
C ILE A 573 6.91 1.29 -2.42
N THR A 574 5.96 1.46 -3.34
CA THR A 574 4.73 2.26 -3.16
C THR A 574 3.49 1.42 -2.85
N THR A 575 3.62 0.10 -2.85
CA THR A 575 2.59 -0.83 -2.38
C THR A 575 3.21 -1.81 -1.38
N PHE A 576 2.37 -2.55 -0.65
CA PHE A 576 2.83 -3.65 0.18
C PHE A 576 1.99 -4.90 -0.10
N THR A 577 2.64 -6.03 -0.34
CA THR A 577 1.97 -7.33 -0.52
C THR A 577 2.01 -8.08 0.81
N ASP A 578 0.83 -8.43 1.33
CA ASP A 578 0.69 -9.21 2.55
C ASP A 578 1.34 -10.59 2.41
N ARG A 579 2.06 -11.03 3.45
CA ARG A 579 2.73 -12.33 3.50
C ARG A 579 1.96 -13.35 4.33
N GLY A 580 0.78 -13.00 4.84
CA GLY A 580 -0.04 -13.87 5.68
C GLY A 580 0.41 -13.97 7.14
N THR A 581 1.47 -13.25 7.52
CA THR A 581 2.05 -13.26 8.88
C THR A 581 1.62 -12.06 9.72
N GLY A 582 0.83 -11.15 9.15
CA GLY A 582 0.34 -9.94 9.80
C GLY A 582 -1.01 -10.11 10.48
N THR A 583 -1.65 -8.99 10.82
CA THR A 583 -2.96 -8.95 11.48
C THR A 583 -4.09 -9.59 10.66
N GLY A 584 -3.96 -9.63 9.33
CA GLY A 584 -4.90 -10.30 8.43
C GLY A 584 -4.75 -11.83 8.38
N GLY A 585 -3.66 -12.37 8.93
CA GLY A 585 -3.34 -13.80 8.89
C GLY A 585 -3.26 -14.37 7.47
N VAL A 586 -3.26 -15.70 7.36
CA VAL A 586 -3.13 -16.44 6.08
C VAL A 586 -4.21 -16.04 5.06
N GLY A 587 -5.38 -15.59 5.52
CA GLY A 587 -6.47 -15.15 4.64
C GLY A 587 -6.16 -13.86 3.87
N ALA A 588 -5.22 -13.04 4.34
CA ALA A 588 -4.79 -11.83 3.65
C ALA A 588 -3.59 -12.07 2.71
N GLU A 589 -2.98 -13.27 2.72
CA GLU A 589 -1.77 -13.55 1.94
C GLU A 589 -1.94 -13.21 0.45
N GLY A 590 -1.00 -12.44 -0.10
CA GLY A 590 -1.03 -11.99 -1.49
C GLY A 590 -1.91 -10.76 -1.75
N ARG A 591 -2.65 -10.25 -0.76
CA ARG A 591 -3.38 -8.96 -0.84
C ARG A 591 -2.39 -7.81 -1.00
N VAL A 592 -2.68 -6.89 -1.91
CA VAL A 592 -1.82 -5.74 -2.21
C VAL A 592 -2.45 -4.47 -1.70
N TYR A 593 -1.75 -3.75 -0.83
CA TYR A 593 -2.20 -2.48 -0.27
C TYR A 593 -1.49 -1.30 -0.93
N ASP A 594 -2.22 -0.22 -1.18
CA ASP A 594 -1.65 1.04 -1.67
C ASP A 594 -1.07 1.86 -0.52
N LEU A 595 0.20 2.26 -0.65
CA LEU A 595 0.90 3.12 0.30
C LEU A 595 1.03 4.57 -0.19
N TYR A 596 0.54 4.87 -1.40
CA TYR A 596 0.46 6.18 -2.00
C TYR A 596 -1.00 6.55 -2.35
N PRO A 597 -1.93 6.44 -1.37
CA PRO A 597 -3.33 6.74 -1.62
C PRO A 597 -3.47 8.18 -2.13
N ASN A 598 -4.25 8.34 -3.19
CA ASN A 598 -4.53 9.64 -3.81
C ASN A 598 -3.32 10.44 -4.28
N ALA A 599 -2.15 9.80 -4.50
CA ALA A 599 -0.96 10.55 -4.91
C ALA A 599 -1.15 11.24 -6.28
N MET A 600 -1.90 10.63 -7.19
CA MET A 600 -2.24 11.21 -8.49
C MET A 600 -2.97 12.55 -8.37
N GLN A 601 -3.82 12.69 -7.36
CA GLN A 601 -4.64 13.85 -7.12
C GLN A 601 -3.79 15.05 -6.68
N LEU A 602 -2.53 14.84 -6.26
CA LEU A 602 -1.58 15.94 -6.05
C LEU A 602 -1.25 16.72 -7.34
N LEU A 603 -1.51 16.13 -8.52
CA LEU A 603 -1.30 16.77 -9.82
C LEU A 603 -2.53 17.52 -10.34
N ALA A 604 -3.71 17.29 -9.77
CA ALA A 604 -4.92 18.02 -10.14
C ALA A 604 -4.73 19.52 -9.86
N TYR A 605 -5.42 20.39 -10.61
CA TYR A 605 -5.32 21.85 -10.43
C TYR A 605 -6.69 22.50 -10.14
N PRO A 606 -6.90 23.09 -8.94
CA PRO A 606 -6.02 23.02 -7.77
C PRO A 606 -6.01 21.61 -7.14
N PRO A 607 -4.90 21.16 -6.51
CA PRO A 607 -4.89 19.86 -5.84
C PRO A 607 -5.91 19.83 -4.70
N PRO A 608 -6.70 18.76 -4.56
CA PRO A 608 -7.73 18.72 -3.54
C PRO A 608 -7.10 18.61 -2.15
N TRP A 609 -7.76 19.23 -1.17
CA TRP A 609 -7.18 19.38 0.19
C TRP A 609 -6.92 18.05 0.90
N TYR A 610 -7.72 17.02 0.66
CA TYR A 610 -7.53 15.71 1.29
C TYR A 610 -6.19 15.07 0.86
N ALA A 611 -5.82 15.16 -0.42
CA ALA A 611 -4.55 14.64 -0.93
C ALA A 611 -3.37 15.44 -0.36
N ILE A 612 -3.49 16.77 -0.31
CA ILE A 612 -2.49 17.64 0.33
C ILE A 612 -2.30 17.28 1.81
N ARG A 613 -3.40 17.08 2.54
CA ARG A 613 -3.36 16.70 3.96
C ARG A 613 -2.66 15.36 4.15
N GLN A 614 -3.04 14.33 3.39
CA GLN A 614 -2.40 13.00 3.46
C GLN A 614 -0.89 13.08 3.21
N PHE A 615 -0.48 13.87 2.21
CA PHE A 615 0.93 14.12 1.92
C PHE A 615 1.66 14.84 3.07
N LEU A 616 1.10 15.95 3.57
CA LEU A 616 1.72 16.74 4.63
C LEU A 616 1.75 16.01 5.98
N LEU A 617 0.78 15.16 6.27
CA LEU A 617 0.71 14.36 7.50
C LEU A 617 1.45 13.02 7.40
N LEU A 618 2.17 12.76 6.30
CA LEU A 618 2.93 11.53 6.10
C LEU A 618 2.06 10.27 6.18
N GLU A 619 0.82 10.35 5.69
CA GLU A 619 -0.11 9.21 5.55
C GLU A 619 0.25 8.34 4.33
N MET A 620 1.13 8.87 3.46
CA MET A 620 1.69 8.17 2.31
C MET A 620 3.22 8.20 2.32
N GLY A 621 3.84 7.18 1.75
CA GLY A 621 5.29 7.10 1.61
C GLY A 621 5.81 5.70 1.32
N PRO A 622 7.08 5.57 0.91
CA PRO A 622 7.64 4.28 0.54
C PRO A 622 7.91 3.49 1.81
N TRP A 623 7.46 2.23 1.86
CA TRP A 623 7.54 1.41 3.08
C TRP A 623 8.96 1.32 3.70
N PRO A 624 10.08 1.28 2.94
CA PRO A 624 11.42 1.25 3.53
C PRO A 624 11.86 2.52 4.24
N PHE A 625 11.10 3.61 4.08
CA PHE A 625 11.44 4.94 4.59
C PHE A 625 10.53 5.38 5.74
N ASN A 626 9.55 4.56 6.10
CA ASN A 626 8.42 4.92 6.96
C ASN A 626 8.84 5.44 8.36
N ILE A 627 9.89 4.84 8.96
CA ILE A 627 10.41 5.25 10.30
C ILE A 627 10.81 6.73 10.40
N MET A 628 11.01 7.43 9.29
CA MET A 628 11.37 8.85 9.31
C MET A 628 10.28 9.74 9.90
N GLY A 629 9.00 9.35 9.78
CA GLY A 629 7.91 10.06 10.44
C GLY A 629 8.08 10.10 11.96
N LEU A 630 8.43 8.96 12.57
CA LEU A 630 8.76 8.88 14.00
C LEU A 630 9.89 9.85 14.38
N PHE A 631 10.98 9.88 13.61
CA PHE A 631 12.11 10.77 13.89
C PHE A 631 11.76 12.25 13.77
N VAL A 632 10.88 12.63 12.84
CA VAL A 632 10.40 14.01 12.72
C VAL A 632 9.69 14.43 14.00
N VAL A 633 8.75 13.61 14.48
CA VAL A 633 7.98 13.90 15.70
C VAL A 633 8.88 13.91 16.93
N LEU A 634 9.68 12.87 17.16
CA LEU A 634 10.59 12.81 18.31
C LEU A 634 11.60 13.98 18.31
N SER A 635 12.08 14.39 17.13
CA SER A 635 13.03 15.50 17.01
C SER A 635 12.40 16.86 17.33
N LEU A 636 11.11 17.03 17.10
CA LEU A 636 10.36 18.24 17.46
C LEU A 636 10.34 18.45 18.98
N PHE A 637 10.26 17.36 19.75
CA PHE A 637 10.21 17.37 21.22
C PHE A 637 11.58 17.41 21.91
N ILE A 638 12.70 17.30 21.17
CA ILE A 638 14.05 17.35 21.76
C ILE A 638 14.24 18.56 22.69
N PRO A 639 13.91 19.81 22.30
CA PRO A 639 14.13 20.95 23.18
C PRO A 639 13.37 20.82 24.51
N LEU A 640 12.13 20.32 24.48
CA LEU A 640 11.32 20.09 25.68
C LEU A 640 11.97 19.02 26.58
N PHE A 641 12.31 17.86 26.02
CA PHE A 641 12.94 16.79 26.79
C PHE A 641 14.27 17.24 27.40
N MET A 642 15.09 17.95 26.64
CA MET A 642 16.37 18.45 27.12
C MET A 642 16.20 19.54 28.18
N TRP A 643 15.17 20.39 28.08
CA TRP A 643 14.81 21.39 29.09
C TRP A 643 14.43 20.73 30.43
N VAL A 644 13.70 19.61 30.41
CA VAL A 644 13.36 18.81 31.60
C VAL A 644 14.62 18.15 32.19
N ILE A 645 15.41 17.44 31.37
CA ILE A 645 16.63 16.73 31.79
C ILE A 645 17.61 17.69 32.45
N ARG A 646 17.83 18.88 31.88
CA ARG A 646 18.80 19.87 32.39
C ARG A 646 18.45 20.39 33.78
N ARG A 647 17.16 20.41 34.15
CA ARG A 647 16.70 20.82 35.48
C ARG A 647 16.79 19.70 36.52
N GLY A 648 17.28 18.52 36.14
CA GLY A 648 17.38 17.37 37.04
C GLY A 648 16.10 16.54 37.14
N PHE A 649 15.06 16.87 36.39
CA PHE A 649 13.79 16.13 36.34
C PHE A 649 13.83 14.96 35.33
N TRP A 650 15.01 14.39 35.07
CA TRP A 650 15.17 13.25 34.16
C TRP A 650 14.34 12.03 34.60
N TRP A 651 14.18 11.81 35.91
CA TRP A 651 13.38 10.72 36.46
C TRP A 651 11.90 10.91 36.16
N ALA A 652 11.39 12.15 36.26
CA ALA A 652 10.01 12.48 35.94
C ALA A 652 9.73 12.28 34.44
N LEU A 653 10.67 12.66 33.58
CA LEU A 653 10.59 12.38 32.14
C LEU A 653 10.48 10.86 31.88
N LEU A 654 11.30 10.04 32.54
CA LEU A 654 11.25 8.59 32.36
C LEU A 654 9.97 7.97 32.94
N VAL A 655 9.48 8.44 34.09
CA VAL A 655 8.20 7.99 34.66
C VAL A 655 7.03 8.27 33.71
N VAL A 656 6.96 9.50 33.17
CA VAL A 656 5.93 9.86 32.18
C VAL A 656 6.10 9.02 30.91
N SER A 657 7.34 8.85 30.44
CA SER A 657 7.64 8.04 29.26
C SER A 657 7.19 6.59 29.42
N TRP A 658 7.43 5.96 30.56
CA TRP A 658 6.94 4.61 30.86
C TRP A 658 5.43 4.56 31.05
N ALA A 659 4.80 5.58 31.65
CA ALA A 659 3.35 5.65 31.76
C ALA A 659 2.68 5.70 30.39
N VAL A 660 3.26 6.46 29.45
CA VAL A 660 2.80 6.53 28.05
C VAL A 660 3.02 5.19 27.32
N TYR A 661 4.14 4.52 27.55
CA TYR A 661 4.40 3.16 27.03
C TYR A 661 3.34 2.16 27.52
N VAL A 662 3.06 2.15 28.83
CA VAL A 662 2.05 1.26 29.43
C VAL A 662 0.66 1.61 28.91
N PHE A 663 0.34 2.89 28.77
CA PHE A 663 -0.94 3.32 28.20
C PHE A 663 -1.15 2.76 26.79
N GLN A 664 -0.14 2.84 25.90
CA GLN A 664 -0.22 2.24 24.56
C GLN A 664 -0.34 0.72 24.61
N ALA A 665 0.43 0.05 25.48
CA ALA A 665 0.35 -1.40 25.63
C ALA A 665 -1.04 -1.87 26.09
N LEU A 666 -1.76 -1.06 26.86
CA LEU A 666 -3.13 -1.32 27.29
C LEU A 666 -4.19 -0.87 26.26
N ASN A 667 -3.82 0.00 25.31
CA ASN A 667 -4.71 0.56 24.28
C ASN A 667 -4.03 0.48 22.90
N PRO A 668 -3.81 -0.73 22.35
CA PRO A 668 -3.02 -0.92 21.12
C PRO A 668 -3.59 -0.20 19.90
N ASP A 669 -4.91 -0.01 19.86
CA ASP A 669 -5.61 0.67 18.76
C ASP A 669 -5.52 2.21 18.83
N PHE A 670 -5.05 2.76 19.95
CA PHE A 670 -4.93 4.20 20.10
C PHE A 670 -3.76 4.73 19.27
N ARG A 671 -4.06 5.45 18.19
CA ARG A 671 -3.07 6.06 17.29
C ARG A 671 -3.36 7.56 17.15
N PRO A 672 -2.64 8.44 17.88
CA PRO A 672 -2.88 9.89 17.84
C PRO A 672 -2.63 10.54 16.47
N LEU A 673 -1.87 9.91 15.58
CA LEU A 673 -1.62 10.36 14.22
C LEU A 673 -2.15 9.31 13.23
N ASN A 674 -2.52 9.75 12.03
CA ASN A 674 -2.85 8.85 10.93
C ASN A 674 -1.64 8.57 10.03
N SER A 675 -0.44 9.01 10.44
CA SER A 675 0.78 8.85 9.67
C SER A 675 1.13 7.37 9.50
N GLN A 676 1.64 7.01 8.32
CA GLN A 676 1.95 5.64 7.94
C GLN A 676 2.89 4.94 8.94
N PHE A 677 3.76 5.69 9.61
CA PHE A 677 4.77 5.12 10.52
C PHE A 677 4.17 4.57 11.80
N GLU A 678 3.01 5.08 12.23
CA GLU A 678 2.45 4.76 13.54
C GLU A 678 1.97 3.30 13.63
N ALA A 679 1.66 2.69 12.48
CA ALA A 679 1.26 1.30 12.41
C ALA A 679 2.41 0.32 12.73
N VAL A 680 3.64 0.64 12.33
CA VAL A 680 4.85 -0.19 12.54
C VAL A 680 5.65 0.31 13.74
N PHE A 681 5.64 1.62 13.95
CA PHE A 681 6.41 2.31 14.99
C PHE A 681 5.50 3.19 15.86
N PRO A 682 4.60 2.60 16.68
CA PRO A 682 3.68 3.37 17.53
C PRO A 682 4.43 4.42 18.35
N LEU A 683 4.05 5.70 18.18
CA LEU A 683 4.81 6.83 18.71
C LEU A 683 4.99 6.72 20.23
N LEU A 684 3.92 6.31 20.92
CA LEU A 684 3.82 6.25 22.38
C LEU A 684 4.69 5.13 22.97
N THR A 685 4.84 4.03 22.23
CA THR A 685 5.73 2.91 22.58
C THR A 685 7.18 3.29 22.31
N TRP A 686 7.50 3.77 21.10
CA TRP A 686 8.87 3.96 20.66
C TRP A 686 9.59 5.16 21.29
N GLN A 687 8.84 6.15 21.78
CA GLN A 687 9.44 7.28 22.49
C GLN A 687 10.21 6.85 23.76
N VAL A 688 9.88 5.70 24.36
CA VAL A 688 10.58 5.18 25.55
C VAL A 688 12.06 4.92 25.26
N VAL A 689 12.37 4.32 24.12
CA VAL A 689 13.74 4.00 23.70
C VAL A 689 14.53 5.28 23.44
N PHE A 690 13.89 6.26 22.79
CA PHE A 690 14.51 7.54 22.48
C PHE A 690 14.79 8.37 23.74
N THR A 691 13.84 8.46 24.67
CA THR A 691 13.99 9.21 25.93
C THR A 691 15.05 8.59 26.85
N HIS A 692 15.14 7.26 26.93
CA HIS A 692 16.26 6.59 27.61
C HIS A 692 17.59 6.93 26.94
N GLY A 693 17.65 6.91 25.60
CA GLY A 693 18.80 7.36 24.84
C GLY A 693 19.23 8.77 25.25
N LEU A 694 18.32 9.75 25.25
CA LEU A 694 18.61 11.14 25.64
C LEU A 694 19.19 11.26 27.06
N VAL A 695 18.56 10.60 28.04
CA VAL A 695 19.01 10.65 29.45
C VAL A 695 20.39 10.00 29.60
N LEU A 696 20.59 8.82 29.03
CA LEU A 696 21.88 8.12 29.07
C LEU A 696 22.97 8.90 28.33
N GLY A 697 22.63 9.55 27.23
CA GLY A 697 23.54 10.43 26.49
C GLY A 697 23.97 11.65 27.32
N TYR A 698 23.03 12.28 28.01
CA TYR A 698 23.30 13.44 28.88
C TYR A 698 24.19 13.07 30.07
N TYR A 699 23.86 11.97 30.75
CA TYR A 699 24.57 11.48 31.94
C TYR A 699 25.66 10.43 31.61
N ARG A 700 26.10 10.34 30.35
CA ARG A 700 27.01 9.29 29.88
C ARG A 700 28.23 9.09 30.76
N ARG A 701 28.87 10.18 31.22
CA ARG A 701 30.08 10.09 32.05
C ARG A 701 29.79 9.49 33.42
N GLN A 702 28.70 9.92 34.05
CA GLN A 702 28.26 9.42 35.35
C GLN A 702 27.86 7.95 35.24
N VAL A 703 27.11 7.59 34.21
CA VAL A 703 26.69 6.21 33.92
C VAL A 703 27.91 5.33 33.70
N ILE A 704 28.83 5.69 32.80
CA ILE A 704 30.06 4.90 32.57
C ILE A 704 30.89 4.79 33.85
N GLY A 705 31.03 5.88 34.62
CA GLY A 705 31.74 5.85 35.90
C GLY A 705 31.14 4.87 36.90
N ALA A 706 29.81 4.87 37.04
CA ALA A 706 29.08 3.94 37.90
C ALA A 706 29.23 2.49 37.42
N LEU A 707 29.04 2.25 36.11
CA LEU A 707 29.10 0.92 35.50
C LEU A 707 30.51 0.31 35.50
N THR A 708 31.56 1.14 35.40
CA THR A 708 32.96 0.67 35.35
C THR A 708 33.66 0.62 36.70
N GLY A 709 32.99 1.07 37.78
CA GLY A 709 33.44 0.92 39.16
C GLY A 709 33.54 -0.55 39.61
N ARG A 710 34.11 -0.80 40.79
CA ARG A 710 34.27 -2.18 41.32
C ARG A 710 32.90 -2.87 41.48
N LEU A 711 31.98 -2.21 42.17
CA LEU A 711 30.61 -2.70 42.37
C LEU A 711 29.86 -2.80 41.03
N GLY A 712 29.94 -1.77 40.18
CA GLY A 712 29.28 -1.76 38.87
C GLY A 712 29.69 -2.93 37.98
N LYS A 713 31.00 -3.24 37.90
CA LYS A 713 31.49 -4.40 37.14
C LYS A 713 30.93 -5.72 37.64
N VAL A 714 30.82 -5.89 38.96
CA VAL A 714 30.24 -7.11 39.56
C VAL A 714 28.76 -7.19 39.23
N LEU A 715 28.00 -6.12 39.47
CA LEU A 715 26.55 -6.09 39.22
C LEU A 715 26.20 -6.32 37.74
N ILE A 716 26.93 -5.69 36.82
CA ILE A 716 26.74 -5.88 35.38
C ILE A 716 27.14 -7.29 34.96
N GLY A 717 28.25 -7.81 35.48
CA GLY A 717 28.67 -9.18 35.21
C GLY A 717 27.60 -10.18 35.63
N VAL A 718 27.08 -10.03 36.85
CA VAL A 718 25.96 -10.85 37.36
C VAL A 718 24.71 -10.66 36.50
N GLY A 719 24.36 -9.43 36.12
CA GLY A 719 23.19 -9.15 35.31
C GLY A 719 23.25 -9.75 33.90
N ILE A 720 24.34 -9.51 33.16
CA ILE A 720 24.54 -10.02 31.79
C ILE A 720 24.61 -11.54 31.79
N THR A 721 25.43 -12.13 32.68
CA THR A 721 25.57 -13.58 32.74
C THR A 721 24.30 -14.24 33.29
N GLY A 722 23.66 -13.65 34.30
CA GLY A 722 22.41 -14.15 34.85
C GLY A 722 21.27 -14.14 33.83
N TYR A 723 21.15 -13.07 33.05
CA TYR A 723 20.16 -12.98 31.96
C TYR A 723 20.40 -14.04 30.87
N ALA A 724 21.64 -14.17 30.38
CA ALA A 724 21.96 -15.18 29.38
C ALA A 724 21.75 -16.61 29.90
N LEU A 725 22.15 -16.90 31.14
CA LEU A 725 21.93 -18.20 31.77
C LEU A 725 20.44 -18.48 31.98
N PHE A 726 19.66 -17.47 32.34
CA PHE A 726 18.21 -17.59 32.45
C PHE A 726 17.57 -18.00 31.12
N LEU A 727 17.90 -17.31 30.03
CA LEU A 727 17.39 -17.65 28.70
C LEU A 727 17.81 -19.07 28.28
N VAL A 728 19.07 -19.44 28.49
CA VAL A 728 19.57 -20.80 28.20
C VAL A 728 18.88 -21.86 29.06
N TYR A 729 18.60 -21.56 30.34
CA TYR A 729 17.96 -22.50 31.25
C TYR A 729 16.51 -22.78 30.85
N VAL A 730 15.75 -21.73 30.49
CA VAL A 730 14.37 -21.87 30.02
C VAL A 730 14.31 -22.54 28.64
N TRP A 731 15.22 -22.20 27.74
CA TRP A 731 15.38 -22.89 26.45
C TRP A 731 15.69 -24.39 26.64
N ALA A 732 16.64 -24.73 27.52
CA ALA A 732 16.99 -26.12 27.80
C ALA A 732 15.81 -26.88 28.40
N GLY A 733 15.02 -26.24 29.28
CA GLY A 733 13.78 -26.81 29.81
C GLY A 733 12.82 -27.21 28.71
N ASN A 734 12.60 -26.32 27.74
CA ASN A 734 11.75 -26.60 26.59
C ASN A 734 12.30 -27.73 25.69
N GLN A 735 13.59 -27.67 25.34
CA GLN A 735 14.19 -28.61 24.39
C GLN A 735 14.39 -30.02 24.96
N PHE A 736 14.68 -30.13 26.26
CA PHE A 736 14.92 -31.42 26.93
C PHE A 736 13.73 -31.91 27.75
N GLY A 737 12.60 -31.20 27.74
CA GLY A 737 11.34 -31.63 28.36
C GLY A 737 11.34 -31.59 29.90
N PHE A 738 12.09 -30.70 30.53
CA PHE A 738 12.08 -30.51 31.99
C PHE A 738 11.52 -29.15 32.39
N THR A 739 10.94 -29.06 33.59
CA THR A 739 10.42 -27.79 34.11
C THR A 739 11.57 -26.94 34.70
N PRO A 740 11.84 -25.73 34.17
CA PRO A 740 12.93 -24.88 34.63
C PRO A 740 12.59 -24.18 35.97
N THR A 741 12.51 -24.93 37.06
CA THR A 741 12.16 -24.42 38.41
C THR A 741 13.11 -23.28 38.84
N PRO A 742 12.60 -22.13 39.34
CA PRO A 742 11.23 -21.85 39.81
C PRO A 742 10.24 -21.37 38.73
N PHE A 743 10.61 -21.37 37.46
CA PHE A 743 9.77 -20.91 36.36
C PHE A 743 8.85 -22.04 35.84
N PRO A 744 7.67 -21.69 35.28
CA PRO A 744 6.76 -22.68 34.71
C PRO A 744 7.35 -23.34 33.45
N ALA A 745 6.87 -24.54 33.11
CA ALA A 745 7.30 -25.26 31.90
C ALA A 745 7.01 -24.47 30.61
N THR A 746 5.96 -23.67 30.61
CA THR A 746 5.54 -22.82 29.48
C THR A 746 6.32 -21.50 29.37
N MET A 747 7.31 -21.25 30.24
CA MET A 747 8.01 -19.96 30.30
C MET A 747 8.67 -19.61 28.97
N TYR A 748 9.18 -20.60 28.22
CA TYR A 748 9.86 -20.39 26.95
C TYR A 748 8.93 -19.76 25.90
N ASP A 749 7.78 -20.40 25.66
CA ASP A 749 6.80 -19.94 24.68
C ASP A 749 6.14 -18.63 25.14
N GLN A 750 5.91 -18.48 26.44
CA GLN A 750 5.37 -17.23 27.01
C GLN A 750 6.34 -16.06 26.83
N LEU A 751 7.64 -16.27 27.03
CA LEU A 751 8.66 -15.24 26.79
C LEU A 751 8.63 -14.80 25.33
N TYR A 752 8.59 -15.73 24.38
CA TYR A 752 8.53 -15.37 22.97
C TYR A 752 7.28 -14.54 22.65
N ASN A 753 6.10 -15.04 23.02
CA ASN A 753 4.83 -14.42 22.66
C ASN A 753 4.54 -13.09 23.37
N THR A 754 5.09 -12.86 24.56
CA THR A 754 4.77 -11.68 25.37
C THR A 754 5.92 -10.68 25.51
N ALA A 755 7.15 -11.09 25.18
CA ALA A 755 8.35 -10.28 25.43
C ALA A 755 9.25 -10.06 24.22
N TYR A 756 9.24 -10.97 23.22
CA TYR A 756 10.25 -11.00 22.15
C TYR A 756 9.70 -11.09 20.71
N GLN A 757 8.39 -10.98 20.48
CA GLN A 757 7.87 -10.92 19.10
C GLN A 757 8.54 -9.76 18.34
N ARG A 758 9.03 -10.00 17.11
CA ARG A 758 9.87 -9.03 16.39
C ARG A 758 9.04 -7.91 15.76
N VAL A 759 7.74 -8.13 15.60
CA VAL A 759 6.78 -7.14 15.11
C VAL A 759 6.62 -5.98 16.10
N ASP A 760 6.46 -6.27 17.40
CA ASP A 760 6.13 -5.28 18.41
C ASP A 760 7.28 -4.96 19.36
N LEU A 761 7.37 -3.70 19.81
CA LEU A 761 8.37 -3.28 20.81
C LEU A 761 7.94 -3.67 22.23
N GLN A 762 7.94 -4.97 22.49
CA GLN A 762 7.59 -5.58 23.78
C GLN A 762 8.69 -5.38 24.83
N TRP A 763 8.36 -5.63 26.10
CA TRP A 763 9.22 -5.32 27.23
C TRP A 763 10.54 -6.12 27.24
N GLY A 764 10.54 -7.37 26.75
CA GLY A 764 11.75 -8.19 26.67
C GLY A 764 12.78 -7.60 25.71
N ARG A 765 12.32 -7.03 24.60
CA ARG A 765 13.18 -6.32 23.64
C ARG A 765 13.80 -5.06 24.23
N LEU A 766 13.10 -4.35 25.13
CA LEU A 766 13.69 -3.23 25.87
C LEU A 766 14.85 -3.68 26.77
N VAL A 767 14.74 -4.87 27.38
CA VAL A 767 15.82 -5.50 28.16
C VAL A 767 16.99 -5.85 27.23
N ASP A 768 16.70 -6.39 26.05
CA ASP A 768 17.73 -6.71 25.06
C ASP A 768 18.47 -5.48 24.53
N ILE A 769 17.78 -4.35 24.29
CA ILE A 769 18.44 -3.08 23.94
C ILE A 769 19.48 -2.71 25.01
N ALA A 770 19.11 -2.81 26.29
CA ALA A 770 20.03 -2.52 27.39
C ALA A 770 21.20 -3.53 27.44
N PHE A 771 20.91 -4.82 27.33
CA PHE A 771 21.91 -5.90 27.27
C PHE A 771 22.90 -5.65 26.13
N PHE A 772 22.40 -5.44 24.92
CA PHE A 772 23.20 -5.26 23.72
C PHE A 772 24.02 -3.98 23.77
N ALA A 773 23.44 -2.86 24.24
CA ALA A 773 24.15 -1.60 24.42
C ALA A 773 25.35 -1.74 25.37
N ILE A 774 25.18 -2.41 26.52
CA ILE A 774 26.24 -2.62 27.50
C ILE A 774 27.32 -3.57 26.95
N VAL A 775 26.91 -4.71 26.38
CA VAL A 775 27.83 -5.71 25.83
C VAL A 775 28.64 -5.13 24.67
N SER A 776 27.98 -4.49 23.71
CA SER A 776 28.66 -3.86 22.58
C SER A 776 29.59 -2.74 23.02
N TYR A 777 29.19 -1.93 24.01
CA TYR A 777 30.09 -0.93 24.57
C TYR A 777 31.35 -1.58 25.16
N ALA A 778 31.21 -2.63 25.96
CA ALA A 778 32.35 -3.33 26.55
C ALA A 778 33.27 -3.97 25.49
N ILE A 779 32.69 -4.68 24.51
CA ILE A 779 33.41 -5.32 23.41
C ILE A 779 34.17 -4.27 22.60
N LEU A 780 33.50 -3.21 22.13
CA LEU A 780 34.12 -2.15 21.33
C LEU A 780 35.14 -1.35 22.13
N THR A 781 35.04 -1.31 23.46
CA THR A 781 36.04 -0.66 24.32
C THR A 781 37.32 -1.49 24.43
N VAL A 782 37.21 -2.81 24.54
CA VAL A 782 38.36 -3.69 24.75
C VAL A 782 39.02 -4.11 23.44
N PHE A 783 38.22 -4.49 22.44
CA PHE A 783 38.66 -5.01 21.15
C PHE A 783 38.72 -3.92 20.06
N TRP A 784 38.86 -2.64 20.44
CA TRP A 784 38.79 -1.53 19.50
C TRP A 784 39.77 -1.64 18.33
N LYS A 785 41.08 -1.73 18.62
CA LYS A 785 42.11 -1.72 17.56
C LYS A 785 41.93 -2.83 16.52
N PRO A 786 41.69 -4.10 16.90
CA PRO A 786 41.45 -5.14 15.90
C PRO A 786 40.16 -4.91 15.10
N ILE A 787 39.06 -4.54 15.75
CA ILE A 787 37.78 -4.27 15.08
C ILE A 787 37.91 -3.09 14.10
N ALA A 788 38.50 -1.98 14.55
CA ALA A 788 38.68 -0.79 13.74
C ALA A 788 39.62 -1.03 12.55
N ALA A 789 40.63 -1.90 12.69
CA ALA A 789 41.52 -2.25 11.59
C ALA A 789 40.81 -3.05 10.48
N VAL A 790 39.88 -3.93 10.84
CA VAL A 790 39.18 -4.80 9.88
C VAL A 790 37.94 -4.13 9.30
N LEU A 791 37.10 -3.53 10.16
CA LEU A 791 35.77 -3.03 9.80
C LEU A 791 35.69 -1.51 9.74
N GLY A 792 36.63 -0.80 10.38
CA GLY A 792 36.56 0.65 10.54
C GLY A 792 36.61 1.44 9.22
N TRP A 793 37.28 0.92 8.19
CA TRP A 793 37.35 1.59 6.88
C TRP A 793 36.00 1.64 6.16
N LEU A 794 35.08 0.73 6.50
CA LEU A 794 33.76 0.59 5.90
C LEU A 794 32.67 1.14 6.82
N TRP A 795 32.54 0.60 8.04
CA TRP A 795 31.43 0.90 8.92
C TRP A 795 31.49 2.30 9.53
N ILE A 796 32.68 2.83 9.86
CA ILE A 796 32.77 4.18 10.44
C ILE A 796 32.26 5.22 9.43
N PRO A 797 32.78 5.33 8.19
CA PRO A 797 32.27 6.30 7.21
C PRO A 797 30.76 6.16 6.96
N ILE A 798 30.25 4.93 6.87
CA ILE A 798 28.82 4.64 6.70
C ILE A 798 28.02 5.17 7.90
N GLY A 799 28.43 4.88 9.14
CA GLY A 799 27.71 5.35 10.32
C GLY A 799 27.80 6.87 10.53
N GLN A 800 28.88 7.51 10.05
CA GLN A 800 29.00 8.97 10.05
C GLN A 800 28.04 9.66 9.07
N ALA A 801 27.53 8.91 8.09
CA ALA A 801 26.58 9.36 7.07
C ALA A 801 25.31 8.49 7.06
N SER A 802 24.89 7.96 8.21
CA SER A 802 23.81 6.97 8.28
C SER A 802 22.49 7.47 7.70
N LEU A 803 22.15 8.76 7.87
CA LEU A 803 20.90 9.29 7.33
C LEU A 803 20.95 9.41 5.80
N TYR A 804 22.13 9.69 5.26
CA TYR A 804 22.37 9.69 3.82
C TYR A 804 22.17 8.29 3.23
N VAL A 805 22.75 7.27 3.87
CA VAL A 805 22.61 5.88 3.43
C VAL A 805 21.15 5.43 3.52
N PHE A 806 20.46 5.79 4.60
CA PHE A 806 19.04 5.51 4.79
C PHE A 806 18.16 6.10 3.68
N VAL A 807 18.44 7.33 3.24
CA VAL A 807 17.71 7.94 2.10
C VAL A 807 17.99 7.19 0.80
N TRP A 808 19.25 6.82 0.54
CA TRP A 808 19.62 6.13 -0.71
C TRP A 808 19.09 4.72 -0.83
N GLN A 809 18.84 4.03 0.28
CA GLN A 809 18.34 2.66 0.27
C GLN A 809 17.02 2.52 -0.51
N VAL A 810 16.15 3.52 -0.43
CA VAL A 810 14.86 3.54 -1.15
C VAL A 810 15.09 3.45 -2.66
N PHE A 811 16.05 4.21 -3.17
CA PHE A 811 16.38 4.23 -4.59
C PHE A 811 17.13 2.96 -5.02
N PHE A 812 17.90 2.35 -4.13
CA PHE A 812 18.53 1.06 -4.43
C PHE A 812 17.51 -0.08 -4.48
N ALA A 813 16.55 -0.11 -3.54
CA ALA A 813 15.46 -1.07 -3.55
C ALA A 813 14.65 -0.95 -4.85
N LEU A 814 14.30 0.28 -5.25
CA LEU A 814 13.64 0.56 -6.52
C LEU A 814 14.47 0.10 -7.73
N ALA A 815 15.77 0.42 -7.76
CA ALA A 815 16.64 0.05 -8.86
C ALA A 815 16.74 -1.47 -9.04
N ILE A 816 16.84 -2.22 -7.94
CA ILE A 816 16.90 -3.69 -7.96
C ILE A 816 15.55 -4.27 -8.39
N ALA A 817 14.45 -3.80 -7.81
CA ALA A 817 13.09 -4.26 -8.13
C ALA A 817 12.65 -3.95 -9.57
N SER A 818 13.31 -2.99 -10.23
CA SER A 818 13.03 -2.60 -11.62
C SER A 818 13.77 -3.46 -12.66
N ILE A 819 14.66 -4.38 -12.25
CA ILE A 819 15.37 -5.27 -13.18
C ILE A 819 14.53 -6.54 -13.40
N PRO A 820 13.97 -6.74 -14.60
CA PRO A 820 13.13 -7.90 -14.87
C PRO A 820 13.95 -9.18 -15.07
N GLY A 821 13.35 -10.32 -14.76
CA GLY A 821 13.87 -11.65 -15.13
C GLY A 821 15.07 -12.15 -14.31
N VAL A 822 15.44 -11.45 -13.23
CA VAL A 822 16.49 -11.90 -12.32
C VAL A 822 15.88 -12.68 -11.16
N ASP A 823 16.40 -13.89 -10.92
CA ASP A 823 16.09 -14.66 -9.72
C ASP A 823 16.83 -14.07 -8.51
N TRP A 824 16.19 -13.08 -7.89
CA TRP A 824 16.72 -12.40 -6.70
C TRP A 824 16.81 -13.29 -5.46
N PHE A 825 16.21 -14.49 -5.48
CA PHE A 825 16.31 -15.46 -4.39
C PHE A 825 17.47 -16.44 -4.56
N ASN A 826 18.16 -16.40 -5.70
CA ASN A 826 19.42 -17.09 -5.88
C ASN A 826 20.49 -16.50 -4.94
N GLY A 827 20.96 -17.32 -3.98
CA GLY A 827 21.88 -16.86 -2.94
C GLY A 827 23.20 -16.27 -3.44
N TRP A 828 23.69 -16.66 -4.62
CA TRP A 828 24.90 -16.09 -5.22
C TRP A 828 24.64 -14.74 -5.89
N ILE A 829 23.50 -14.61 -6.56
CA ILE A 829 23.08 -13.33 -7.17
C ILE A 829 22.86 -12.31 -6.06
N GLY A 830 22.12 -12.66 -5.01
CA GLY A 830 21.91 -11.76 -3.89
C GLY A 830 23.18 -11.46 -3.10
N PHE A 831 24.13 -12.40 -2.98
CA PHE A 831 25.46 -12.10 -2.41
C PHE A 831 26.22 -11.06 -3.25
N ALA A 832 26.26 -11.24 -4.57
CA ALA A 832 26.95 -10.32 -5.47
C ALA A 832 26.29 -8.92 -5.46
N ALA A 833 24.95 -8.86 -5.52
CA ALA A 833 24.18 -7.63 -5.53
C ALA A 833 24.34 -6.83 -4.23
N HIS A 834 24.22 -7.48 -3.07
CA HIS A 834 24.50 -6.84 -1.79
C HIS A 834 25.96 -6.35 -1.69
N THR A 835 26.93 -7.17 -2.10
CA THR A 835 28.35 -6.76 -2.09
C THR A 835 28.57 -5.51 -2.94
N ALA A 836 28.03 -5.51 -4.16
CA ALA A 836 28.13 -4.38 -5.08
C ALA A 836 27.49 -3.12 -4.48
N LEU A 837 26.32 -3.25 -3.86
CA LEU A 837 25.61 -2.15 -3.23
C LEU A 837 26.35 -1.57 -2.03
N ILE A 838 26.92 -2.43 -1.17
CA ILE A 838 27.73 -2.00 -0.03
C ILE A 838 28.95 -1.19 -0.48
N LEU A 839 29.64 -1.68 -1.51
CA LEU A 839 30.80 -1.01 -2.09
C LEU A 839 30.41 0.30 -2.78
N LEU A 840 29.25 0.33 -3.46
CA LEU A 840 28.69 1.53 -4.08
C LEU A 840 28.38 2.61 -3.03
N VAL A 841 27.69 2.25 -1.95
CA VAL A 841 27.41 3.16 -0.82
C VAL A 841 28.70 3.73 -0.24
N TRP A 842 29.67 2.85 0.02
CA TRP A 842 30.97 3.28 0.53
C TRP A 842 31.68 4.25 -0.43
N TYR A 843 31.64 3.97 -1.73
CA TYR A 843 32.22 4.82 -2.76
C TYR A 843 31.53 6.19 -2.85
N MET A 844 30.18 6.22 -2.82
CA MET A 844 29.39 7.45 -2.83
C MET A 844 29.72 8.35 -1.63
N ILE A 845 29.89 7.75 -0.45
CA ILE A 845 30.30 8.47 0.77
C ILE A 845 31.72 9.03 0.63
N ARG A 846 32.67 8.23 0.13
CA ARG A 846 34.05 8.67 -0.12
C ARG A 846 34.11 9.85 -1.09
N LYS A 847 33.25 9.84 -2.11
CA LYS A 847 33.12 10.92 -3.10
C LYS A 847 32.19 12.05 -2.67
N LYS A 848 31.57 11.97 -1.48
CA LYS A 848 30.62 12.97 -0.95
C LYS A 848 29.48 13.27 -1.93
N PHE A 849 29.05 12.26 -2.67
CA PHE A 849 28.02 12.41 -3.71
C PHE A 849 26.72 12.97 -3.10
N LEU A 850 26.24 14.13 -3.57
CA LEU A 850 25.02 14.79 -3.09
C LEU A 850 24.95 15.12 -1.58
N PHE A 851 26.09 15.24 -0.90
CA PHE A 851 26.14 15.64 0.53
C PHE A 851 25.66 17.08 0.80
N SER A 852 25.53 17.91 -0.24
CA SER A 852 24.97 19.26 -0.14
C SER A 852 23.44 19.24 0.01
N VAL A 853 22.78 18.23 -0.57
CA VAL A 853 21.32 18.12 -0.62
C VAL A 853 20.82 17.23 0.53
N ILE A 854 21.38 16.02 0.63
CA ILE A 854 20.91 14.99 1.56
C ILE A 854 21.64 15.12 2.91
N PRO A 855 20.92 15.13 4.05
CA PRO A 855 21.54 15.19 5.37
C PRO A 855 22.32 13.90 5.72
N ARG A 856 23.29 14.01 6.63
CA ARG A 856 24.20 12.92 7.05
C ARG A 856 23.82 12.34 8.41
#